data_AF-A0A2V6I3K5-F1
#
_entry.id   AF-A0A2V6I3K5-F1
#
_cell.length_a   1.000
_cell.length_b   1.000
_cell.length_c   1.000
_cell.angle_alpha   90.00
_cell.angle_beta   90.00
_cell.angle_gamma   90.00
#
_symmetry.space_group_name_H-M   'P 1'
#
loop_
_entity.id
_entity.type
_entity.pdbx_description
1 polymer ?
#
loop_
_entity_poly.entity_id
_entity_poly.type
_entity_poly.pdbx_seq_one_letter_code
_entity_poly.pdbx_strand_id
1 'polypeptide(L)'
;MQHVTAFSRPETVPPVAALVPKRNVWILDSWRDLILYVGTPLLIIPLFTLAQARWSAQEIYLFVAAFGAMGHHLPGMIRAYGDRALFERFRWRFIIAPIFLLAVCVGFYFWDIKTNPVVMIVFLWGVWHGMMQTYGFGRIYDAKTGSFAALTRRLDFATCGIWFAAGVILSPARMTDTLEGFYGCGLPFISPAGIHALQQTLVFAAVAVSILWLANYVRMWVAGTRQNPVKLALFITSVAFWWYCNNGVANILAGIALFEVFHDVQYLSLVWIYNRNRVEKDRSIGGFMRFIFRRSGSLIGLYIGLVFAYGSIGYLNSSIGIETITRVLTGVVAASGLLHFYYDGFIWKVREKSTRQSLGLTGGTADVNVGGFVPGWALHASKWAVAFVIPLAAMWFGKVYRAAPPADRSGYVAADLPASARAHFNYGAALQQIGRLDEAEKEYNAALRVDPNYVKVHVNLALVLVSKSKLDEAKKYYERAVQLDPSAGEVRSGYAYLLERLGRADEARAEYENAIRLSPKSARLFYTYAAFLDKKGELDAAIAQYQRALQVDPNLADAHSELATALFTKGDLPRAEAHYLEAARLDPKRADIHSNFGSLLLREGKTSQAILQYEEALRLDPKLTEAEENLRVARASDTRFKAHAPK
;
A
#
# COMPACT_ATOMS: atom_id res chain seq x y z
N MET A 1 14.16 -36.23 93.46
CA MET A 1 14.46 -35.38 92.29
C MET A 1 14.01 -33.97 92.63
N GLN A 2 14.88 -32.98 92.50
CA GLN A 2 14.58 -31.57 92.84
C GLN A 2 14.03 -30.83 91.61
N HIS A 3 13.04 -29.95 91.79
CA HIS A 3 12.48 -29.10 90.74
C HIS A 3 12.25 -27.66 91.21
N VAL A 4 13.28 -26.80 91.03
CA VAL A 4 13.30 -25.33 91.21
C VAL A 4 14.51 -24.81 90.39
N THR A 5 14.50 -23.78 89.52
CA THR A 5 13.50 -22.97 88.79
C THR A 5 14.21 -22.29 87.60
N ALA A 6 13.57 -22.07 86.45
CA ALA A 6 13.99 -21.00 85.53
C ALA A 6 12.87 -20.53 84.57
N PHE A 7 12.78 -19.22 84.37
CA PHE A 7 11.92 -18.57 83.38
C PHE A 7 12.46 -18.78 81.95
N SER A 8 11.58 -19.03 80.99
CA SER A 8 11.83 -18.79 79.56
C SER A 8 10.65 -18.01 78.96
N ARG A 9 10.96 -17.01 78.14
CA ARG A 9 9.97 -16.13 77.51
C ARG A 9 9.23 -16.89 76.39
N PRO A 10 7.97 -16.54 76.06
CA PRO A 10 7.37 -17.00 74.83
C PRO A 10 8.13 -16.39 73.66
N GLU A 11 8.75 -17.24 72.83
CA GLU A 11 9.31 -16.83 71.55
C GLU A 11 8.17 -16.36 70.65
N THR A 12 8.06 -15.04 70.49
CA THR A 12 7.21 -14.46 69.46
C THR A 12 7.80 -14.83 68.10
N VAL A 13 7.26 -15.87 67.48
CA VAL A 13 7.48 -16.12 66.05
C VAL A 13 7.15 -14.81 65.32
N PRO A 14 8.11 -14.17 64.64
CA PRO A 14 7.83 -12.93 63.94
C PRO A 14 6.79 -13.24 62.86
N PRO A 15 5.78 -12.35 62.66
CA PRO A 15 4.82 -12.57 61.59
C PRO A 15 5.59 -12.69 60.28
N VAL A 16 5.43 -13.81 59.57
CA VAL A 16 5.96 -13.96 58.22
C VAL A 16 5.34 -12.84 57.41
N ALA A 17 6.14 -11.81 57.13
CA ALA A 17 5.69 -10.67 56.36
C ALA A 17 5.19 -11.21 55.02
N ALA A 18 3.88 -11.11 54.80
CA ALA A 18 3.26 -11.55 53.56
C ALA A 18 3.95 -10.78 52.43
N LEU A 19 4.81 -11.49 51.69
CA LEU A 19 5.64 -10.91 50.63
C LEU A 19 4.70 -10.27 49.62
N VAL A 20 4.55 -8.95 49.71
CA VAL A 20 3.77 -8.15 48.76
C VAL A 20 4.31 -8.51 47.38
N PRO A 21 3.50 -9.14 46.50
CA PRO A 21 4.02 -9.67 45.25
C PRO A 21 4.69 -8.53 44.48
N LYS A 22 5.98 -8.68 44.13
CA LYS A 22 6.72 -7.67 43.37
C LYS A 22 5.87 -7.28 42.17
N ARG A 23 5.45 -6.00 42.10
CA ARG A 23 4.68 -5.46 40.97
C ARG A 23 5.50 -5.68 39.70
N ASN A 24 5.13 -6.70 38.91
CA ASN A 24 5.72 -6.91 37.61
C ASN A 24 5.32 -5.73 36.73
N VAL A 25 6.31 -4.98 36.22
CA VAL A 25 6.07 -3.84 35.31
C VAL A 25 6.03 -4.27 33.84
N TRP A 26 6.39 -5.52 33.54
CA TRP A 26 6.55 -6.01 32.18
C TRP A 26 5.31 -6.79 31.71
N ILE A 27 5.05 -6.73 30.41
CA ILE A 27 4.09 -7.59 29.72
C ILE A 27 4.63 -9.01 29.69
N LEU A 28 5.88 -9.16 29.24
CA LEU A 28 6.62 -10.42 29.19
C LEU A 28 7.69 -10.43 30.29
N ASP A 29 8.86 -9.87 29.97
CA ASP A 29 10.04 -9.72 30.79
C ASP A 29 10.84 -8.52 30.26
N SER A 30 11.85 -8.06 31.01
CA SER A 30 12.54 -6.80 30.73
C SER A 30 13.19 -6.74 29.35
N TRP A 31 13.90 -7.78 28.93
CA TRP A 31 14.63 -7.73 27.67
C TRP A 31 13.69 -7.91 26.46
N ARG A 32 12.66 -8.76 26.57
CA ARG A 32 11.70 -8.94 25.47
C ARG A 32 10.84 -7.72 25.24
N ASP A 33 10.33 -7.08 26.30
CA ASP A 33 9.54 -5.86 26.16
C ASP A 33 10.39 -4.71 25.55
N LEU A 34 11.66 -4.61 25.96
CA LEU A 34 12.59 -3.63 25.40
C LEU A 34 12.91 -3.90 23.91
N ILE A 35 13.03 -5.16 23.48
CA ILE A 35 13.33 -5.49 22.07
C ILE A 35 12.08 -5.45 21.18
N LEU A 36 10.96 -6.01 21.63
CA LEU A 36 9.76 -6.27 20.81
C LEU A 36 8.72 -5.16 20.86
N TYR A 37 8.73 -4.30 21.89
CA TYR A 37 7.72 -3.25 22.06
C TYR A 37 8.30 -1.84 22.08
N VAL A 38 9.40 -1.60 22.81
CA VAL A 38 9.91 -0.23 23.04
C VAL A 38 11.01 0.14 22.04
N GLY A 39 12.10 -0.63 22.01
CA GLY A 39 13.34 -0.34 21.26
C GLY A 39 13.40 -0.97 19.87
N THR A 40 12.32 -1.61 19.41
CA THR A 40 12.22 -2.21 18.07
C THR A 40 12.62 -1.27 16.92
N PRO A 41 12.29 0.05 16.96
CA PRO A 41 12.80 1.00 15.96
C PRO A 41 14.32 1.04 15.80
N LEU A 42 15.08 0.85 16.91
CA LEU A 42 16.54 0.84 16.90
C LEU A 42 17.13 -0.37 16.15
N LEU A 43 16.36 -1.44 16.00
CA LEU A 43 16.73 -2.63 15.23
C LEU A 43 16.24 -2.55 13.79
N ILE A 44 15.00 -2.08 13.58
CA ILE A 44 14.40 -2.01 12.25
C ILE A 44 15.10 -0.97 11.38
N ILE A 45 15.42 0.23 11.88
CA ILE A 45 16.02 1.29 11.06
C ILE A 45 17.33 0.84 10.38
N PRO A 46 18.35 0.32 11.09
CA PRO A 46 19.58 -0.16 10.45
C PRO A 46 19.36 -1.31 9.45
N LEU A 47 18.50 -2.27 9.79
CA LEU A 47 18.16 -3.39 8.90
C LEU A 47 17.50 -2.90 7.60
N PHE A 48 16.62 -1.90 7.71
CA PHE A 48 15.91 -1.32 6.58
C PHE A 48 16.84 -0.47 5.69
N THR A 49 17.80 0.25 6.27
CA THR A 49 18.86 0.93 5.52
C THR A 49 19.75 -0.07 4.77
N LEU A 50 20.11 -1.19 5.39
CA LEU A 50 20.87 -2.27 4.73
C LEU A 50 20.07 -2.99 3.64
N ALA A 51 18.74 -3.03 3.74
CA ALA A 51 17.84 -3.54 2.70
C ALA A 51 17.76 -2.55 1.51
N GLN A 52 17.64 -1.25 1.77
CA GLN A 52 17.63 -0.22 0.71
C GLN A 52 18.94 -0.15 -0.10
N ALA A 53 20.05 -0.68 0.43
CA ALA A 53 21.29 -0.83 -0.34
C ALA A 53 21.26 -1.97 -1.38
N ARG A 54 20.19 -2.78 -1.43
CA ARG A 54 20.03 -3.92 -2.36
C ARG A 54 18.70 -3.95 -3.11
N TRP A 55 17.66 -3.35 -2.55
CA TRP A 55 16.30 -3.37 -3.08
C TRP A 55 15.70 -1.96 -3.04
N SER A 56 14.91 -1.63 -4.04
CA SER A 56 14.17 -0.37 -4.07
C SER A 56 13.13 -0.31 -2.95
N ALA A 57 12.79 0.91 -2.53
CA ALA A 57 11.70 1.13 -1.57
C ALA A 57 10.36 0.52 -2.02
N GLN A 58 10.12 0.38 -3.33
CA GLN A 58 8.92 -0.24 -3.88
C GLN A 58 8.94 -1.77 -3.73
N GLU A 59 10.07 -2.44 -3.99
CA GLU A 59 10.23 -3.88 -3.75
C GLU A 59 10.10 -4.23 -2.27
N ILE A 60 10.75 -3.45 -1.40
CA ILE A 60 10.65 -3.62 0.05
C ILE A 60 9.21 -3.39 0.52
N TYR A 61 8.54 -2.34 0.04
CA TYR A 61 7.14 -2.09 0.35
C TYR A 61 6.22 -3.22 -0.13
N LEU A 62 6.42 -3.73 -1.35
CA LEU A 62 5.61 -4.84 -1.88
C LEU A 62 5.79 -6.12 -1.03
N PHE A 63 7.02 -6.44 -0.65
CA PHE A 63 7.32 -7.55 0.25
C PHE A 63 6.66 -7.38 1.63
N VAL A 64 6.78 -6.20 2.23
CA VAL A 64 6.19 -5.90 3.55
C VAL A 64 4.66 -5.85 3.48
N ALA A 65 4.06 -5.29 2.43
CA ALA A 65 2.62 -5.25 2.24
C ALA A 65 2.02 -6.66 2.06
N ALA A 66 2.74 -7.55 1.37
CA ALA A 66 2.36 -8.96 1.25
C ALA A 66 2.52 -9.70 2.58
N PHE A 67 3.74 -9.80 3.13
CA PHE A 67 4.03 -10.75 4.21
C PHE A 67 3.92 -10.17 5.62
N GLY A 68 4.12 -8.86 5.77
CA GLY A 68 3.85 -8.12 7.00
C GLY A 68 2.37 -7.77 7.11
N ALA A 69 1.94 -6.72 6.40
CA ALA A 69 0.61 -6.14 6.51
C ALA A 69 -0.51 -7.18 6.29
N MET A 70 -0.54 -7.86 5.13
CA MET A 70 -1.60 -8.85 4.90
C MET A 70 -1.42 -10.14 5.70
N GLY A 71 -0.18 -10.60 5.86
CA GLY A 71 0.14 -11.80 6.64
C GLY A 71 -0.35 -11.69 8.10
N HIS A 72 -0.23 -10.52 8.72
CA HIS A 72 -0.66 -10.29 10.10
C HIS A 72 -2.18 -10.28 10.30
N HIS A 73 -3.00 -10.30 9.25
CA HIS A 73 -4.46 -10.41 9.41
C HIS A 73 -4.88 -11.81 9.94
N LEU A 74 -4.12 -12.85 9.57
CA LEU A 74 -4.44 -14.26 9.83
C LEU A 74 -4.64 -14.62 11.32
N PRO A 75 -3.84 -14.15 12.30
CA PRO A 75 -4.00 -14.50 13.71
C PRO A 75 -5.31 -14.01 14.33
N GLY A 76 -5.81 -12.84 13.91
CA GLY A 76 -7.12 -12.33 14.30
C GLY A 76 -8.25 -13.25 13.80
N MET A 77 -8.15 -13.72 12.56
CA MET A 77 -9.08 -14.69 11.95
C MET A 77 -9.01 -16.05 12.68
N ILE A 78 -7.81 -16.60 12.87
CA ILE A 78 -7.58 -17.86 13.60
C ILE A 78 -8.23 -17.81 14.99
N ARG A 79 -8.11 -16.69 15.70
CA ARG A 79 -8.80 -16.49 16.98
C ARG A 79 -10.32 -16.43 16.82
N ALA A 80 -10.84 -15.63 15.89
CA ALA A 80 -12.28 -15.44 15.71
C ALA A 80 -13.04 -16.74 15.41
N TYR A 81 -12.45 -17.62 14.60
CA TYR A 81 -13.07 -18.90 14.20
C TYR A 81 -12.60 -20.12 15.03
N GLY A 82 -11.41 -20.07 15.63
CA GLY A 82 -10.85 -21.17 16.43
C GLY A 82 -11.27 -21.17 17.91
N ASP A 83 -11.69 -20.02 18.45
CA ASP A 83 -12.21 -19.90 19.82
C ASP A 83 -13.72 -20.10 19.84
N ARG A 84 -14.16 -21.35 20.08
CA ARG A 84 -15.57 -21.74 20.02
C ARG A 84 -16.49 -20.87 20.90
N ALA A 85 -16.07 -20.52 22.12
CA ALA A 85 -16.89 -19.72 23.03
C ALA A 85 -17.02 -18.26 22.57
N LEU A 86 -15.96 -17.70 21.98
CA LEU A 86 -16.00 -16.37 21.36
C LEU A 86 -16.84 -16.39 20.07
N PHE A 87 -16.70 -17.43 19.26
CA PHE A 87 -17.48 -17.60 18.04
C PHE A 87 -18.97 -17.73 18.34
N GLU A 88 -19.39 -18.63 19.24
CA GLU A 88 -20.80 -18.82 19.61
C GLU A 88 -21.42 -17.51 20.14
N ARG A 89 -20.69 -16.76 20.98
CA ARG A 89 -21.12 -15.45 21.53
C ARG A 89 -21.30 -14.36 20.47
N PHE A 90 -20.55 -14.41 19.36
CA PHE A 90 -20.57 -13.38 18.31
C PHE A 90 -20.91 -13.93 16.91
N ARG A 91 -21.50 -15.13 16.81
CA ARG A 91 -21.65 -15.92 15.58
C ARG A 91 -22.13 -15.12 14.36
N TRP A 92 -23.22 -14.37 14.52
CA TRP A 92 -23.80 -13.57 13.45
C TRP A 92 -22.88 -12.45 12.97
N ARG A 93 -22.03 -11.90 13.86
CA ARG A 93 -21.04 -10.89 13.49
C ARG A 93 -19.89 -11.49 12.69
N PHE A 94 -19.42 -12.69 13.05
CA PHE A 94 -18.32 -13.37 12.37
C PHE A 94 -18.74 -14.10 11.08
N ILE A 95 -20.05 -14.28 10.85
CA ILE A 95 -20.62 -14.78 9.60
C ILE A 95 -20.96 -13.62 8.65
N ILE A 96 -21.67 -12.60 9.13
CA ILE A 96 -22.20 -11.53 8.27
C ILE A 96 -21.11 -10.51 7.88
N ALA A 97 -20.24 -10.11 8.82
CA ALA A 97 -19.25 -9.05 8.54
C ALA A 97 -18.27 -9.41 7.40
N PRO A 98 -17.73 -10.65 7.28
CA PRO A 98 -16.90 -11.02 6.13
C PRO A 98 -17.63 -10.95 4.80
N ILE A 99 -18.84 -11.50 4.73
CA ILE A 99 -19.63 -11.51 3.49
C ILE A 99 -19.95 -10.07 3.05
N PHE A 100 -20.38 -9.23 4.01
CA PHE A 100 -20.66 -7.82 3.77
C PHE A 100 -19.41 -7.05 3.31
N LEU A 101 -18.30 -7.13 4.04
CA LEU A 101 -17.08 -6.41 3.70
C LEU A 101 -16.46 -6.89 2.38
N LEU A 102 -16.50 -8.20 2.11
CA LEU A 102 -16.04 -8.75 0.83
C LEU A 102 -16.88 -8.23 -0.34
N ALA A 103 -18.21 -8.31 -0.25
CA ALA A 103 -19.11 -7.83 -1.30
C ALA A 103 -18.96 -6.32 -1.55
N VAL A 104 -18.89 -5.52 -0.48
CA VAL A 104 -18.69 -4.07 -0.57
C VAL A 104 -17.33 -3.73 -1.17
N CYS A 105 -16.23 -4.32 -0.67
CA CYS A 105 -14.90 -3.99 -1.18
C CYS A 105 -14.76 -4.40 -2.65
N VAL A 106 -15.03 -5.67 -2.99
CA VAL A 106 -14.93 -6.17 -4.37
C VAL A 106 -15.81 -5.36 -5.33
N GLY A 107 -17.06 -5.09 -4.96
CA GLY A 107 -17.97 -4.27 -5.78
C GLY A 107 -17.42 -2.87 -6.08
N PHE A 108 -16.84 -2.20 -5.07
CA PHE A 108 -16.26 -0.87 -5.25
C PHE A 108 -14.99 -0.86 -6.13
N TYR A 109 -14.15 -1.91 -6.11
CA TYR A 109 -12.98 -2.00 -6.97
C TYR A 109 -13.30 -2.23 -8.45
N PHE A 110 -14.53 -2.61 -8.80
CA PHE A 110 -14.98 -2.62 -10.19
C PHE A 110 -15.27 -1.22 -10.76
N TRP A 111 -15.45 -0.19 -9.92
CA TRP A 111 -15.77 1.17 -10.39
C TRP A 111 -14.56 2.06 -10.68
N ASP A 112 -13.51 2.03 -9.83
CA ASP A 112 -12.15 2.54 -10.14
C ASP A 112 -11.24 2.30 -8.93
N ILE A 113 -9.98 1.90 -9.19
CA ILE A 113 -8.97 1.55 -8.18
C ILE A 113 -8.35 2.80 -7.53
N LYS A 114 -8.01 3.83 -8.32
CA LYS A 114 -7.13 4.93 -7.85
C LYS A 114 -7.82 5.91 -6.92
N THR A 115 -9.09 6.22 -7.15
CA THR A 115 -9.88 7.12 -6.30
C THR A 115 -11.00 6.36 -5.57
N ASN A 116 -10.72 5.13 -5.11
CA ASN A 116 -11.72 4.28 -4.48
C ASN A 116 -12.03 4.74 -3.04
N PRO A 117 -13.31 5.06 -2.70
CA PRO A 117 -13.74 5.33 -1.33
C PRO A 117 -13.30 4.28 -0.30
N VAL A 118 -13.23 3.00 -0.68
CA VAL A 118 -12.77 1.93 0.21
C VAL A 118 -11.30 2.09 0.59
N VAL A 119 -10.43 2.55 -0.33
CA VAL A 119 -9.01 2.80 -0.05
C VAL A 119 -8.85 3.90 1.00
N MET A 120 -9.62 4.99 0.88
CA MET A 120 -9.63 6.06 1.89
C MET A 120 -10.06 5.54 3.27
N ILE A 121 -11.09 4.70 3.32
CA ILE A 121 -11.55 4.12 4.59
C ILE A 121 -10.51 3.15 5.17
N VAL A 122 -9.90 2.27 4.35
CA VAL A 122 -8.81 1.37 4.78
C VAL A 122 -7.64 2.17 5.36
N PHE A 123 -7.23 3.26 4.70
CA PHE A 123 -6.18 4.16 5.18
C PHE A 123 -6.52 4.78 6.55
N LEU A 124 -7.70 5.41 6.67
CA LEU A 124 -8.15 6.03 7.92
C LEU A 124 -8.26 5.01 9.06
N TRP A 125 -8.77 3.82 8.78
CA TRP A 125 -8.85 2.73 9.76
C TRP A 125 -7.49 2.14 10.11
N GLY A 126 -6.52 2.11 9.20
CA GLY A 126 -5.14 1.69 9.47
C GLY A 126 -4.44 2.64 10.45
N VAL A 127 -4.55 3.97 10.23
CA VAL A 127 -4.02 4.98 11.16
C VAL A 127 -4.67 4.84 12.55
N TRP A 128 -6.00 4.68 12.59
CA TRP A 128 -6.74 4.40 13.83
C TRP A 128 -6.31 3.09 14.50
N HIS A 129 -6.03 2.05 13.72
CA HIS A 129 -5.62 0.74 14.21
C HIS A 129 -4.24 0.80 14.89
N GLY A 130 -3.24 1.40 14.24
CA GLY A 130 -1.91 1.62 14.84
C GLY A 130 -1.96 2.48 16.12
N MET A 131 -2.80 3.51 16.13
CA MET A 131 -3.08 4.33 17.32
C MET A 131 -3.69 3.47 18.45
N MET A 132 -4.70 2.65 18.14
CA MET A 132 -5.37 1.78 19.10
C MET A 132 -4.45 0.69 19.65
N GLN A 133 -3.52 0.16 18.85
CA GLN A 133 -2.48 -0.76 19.32
C GLN A 133 -1.58 -0.09 20.37
N THR A 134 -1.00 1.08 20.05
CA THR A 134 -0.11 1.81 20.98
C THR A 134 -0.82 2.12 22.30
N TYR A 135 -2.05 2.65 22.23
CA TYR A 135 -2.88 2.88 23.40
C TYR A 135 -3.20 1.58 24.16
N GLY A 136 -3.51 0.50 23.45
CA GLY A 136 -3.77 -0.84 23.99
C GLY A 136 -2.61 -1.39 24.81
N PHE A 137 -1.39 -1.37 24.27
CA PHE A 137 -0.17 -1.70 25.01
C PHE A 137 0.01 -0.85 26.27
N GLY A 138 -0.16 0.47 26.17
CA GLY A 138 -0.11 1.36 27.33
C GLY A 138 -1.14 0.99 28.42
N ARG A 139 -2.34 0.54 28.03
CA ARG A 139 -3.35 0.05 28.97
C ARG A 139 -2.98 -1.28 29.63
N ILE A 140 -2.24 -2.16 28.95
CA ILE A 140 -1.73 -3.41 29.55
C ILE A 140 -0.62 -3.08 30.57
N TYR A 141 0.33 -2.21 30.21
CA TYR A 141 1.39 -1.76 31.12
C TYR A 141 0.85 -1.11 32.40
N ASP A 142 -0.11 -0.20 32.29
CA ASP A 142 -0.75 0.38 33.47
C ASP A 142 -1.53 -0.67 34.29
N ALA A 143 -2.15 -1.66 33.64
CA ALA A 143 -2.85 -2.73 34.35
C ALA A 143 -1.89 -3.64 35.14
N LYS A 144 -0.65 -3.85 34.65
CA LYS A 144 0.41 -4.59 35.36
C LYS A 144 0.83 -3.90 36.66
N THR A 145 0.83 -2.57 36.72
CA THR A 145 1.08 -1.79 37.95
C THR A 145 -0.16 -1.52 38.81
N GLY A 146 -1.35 -1.91 38.33
CA GLY A 146 -2.64 -1.66 39.00
C GLY A 146 -3.23 -0.26 38.77
N SER A 147 -2.74 0.49 37.77
CA SER A 147 -3.21 1.83 37.42
C SER A 147 -4.46 1.79 36.52
N PHE A 148 -5.59 2.26 37.06
CA PHE A 148 -6.88 2.33 36.34
C PHE A 148 -7.50 3.74 36.34
N ALA A 149 -6.71 4.76 36.70
CA ALA A 149 -7.16 6.15 36.82
C ALA A 149 -7.85 6.67 35.53
N ALA A 150 -9.04 7.26 35.69
CA ALA A 150 -9.86 7.69 34.56
C ALA A 150 -9.22 8.84 33.75
N LEU A 151 -8.60 9.80 34.43
CA LEU A 151 -7.89 10.92 33.79
C LEU A 151 -6.70 10.42 32.95
N THR A 152 -5.84 9.59 33.53
CA THR A 152 -4.70 8.97 32.84
C THR A 152 -5.13 8.23 31.58
N ARG A 153 -6.18 7.41 31.68
CA ARG A 153 -6.72 6.68 30.52
C ARG A 153 -7.26 7.62 29.42
N ARG A 154 -7.85 8.76 29.78
CA ARG A 154 -8.31 9.78 28.80
C ARG A 154 -7.13 10.50 28.16
N LEU A 155 -6.12 10.88 28.94
CA LEU A 155 -4.92 11.55 28.45
C LEU A 155 -4.04 10.61 27.61
N ASP A 156 -3.91 9.34 27.99
CA ASP A 156 -3.23 8.30 27.20
C ASP A 156 -3.87 8.21 25.80
N PHE A 157 -5.21 8.09 25.75
CA PHE A 157 -5.96 8.02 24.49
C PHE A 157 -5.82 9.30 23.66
N ALA A 158 -5.94 10.47 24.29
CA ALA A 158 -5.76 11.76 23.61
C ALA A 158 -4.33 11.93 23.06
N THR A 159 -3.31 11.48 23.79
CA THR A 159 -1.90 11.54 23.37
C THR A 159 -1.65 10.66 22.16
N CYS A 160 -2.13 9.41 22.17
CA CYS A 160 -2.04 8.55 20.99
C CYS A 160 -2.79 9.16 19.80
N GLY A 161 -4.04 9.61 20.00
CA GLY A 161 -4.86 10.18 18.92
C GLY A 161 -4.27 11.43 18.28
N ILE A 162 -3.82 12.39 19.09
CA ILE A 162 -3.32 13.66 18.58
C ILE A 162 -2.00 13.49 17.83
N TRP A 163 -1.09 12.64 18.32
CA TRP A 163 0.20 12.41 17.67
C TRP A 163 0.10 11.50 16.44
N PHE A 164 -0.81 10.53 16.42
CA PHE A 164 -1.08 9.76 15.21
C PHE A 164 -1.67 10.66 14.11
N ALA A 165 -2.66 11.50 14.45
CA ALA A 165 -3.22 12.49 13.53
C ALA A 165 -2.17 13.52 13.05
N ALA A 166 -1.35 14.05 13.96
CA ALA A 166 -0.28 14.99 13.63
C ALA A 166 0.73 14.40 12.64
N GLY A 167 1.16 13.15 12.82
CA GLY A 167 2.08 12.48 11.90
C GLY A 167 1.55 12.39 10.45
N VAL A 168 0.23 12.34 10.25
CA VAL A 168 -0.41 12.33 8.92
C VAL A 168 -0.65 13.74 8.39
N ILE A 169 -1.35 14.58 9.15
CA ILE A 169 -1.88 15.88 8.69
C ILE A 169 -0.77 16.93 8.52
N LEU A 170 0.34 16.78 9.26
CA LEU A 170 1.52 17.64 9.14
C LEU A 170 2.56 17.10 8.14
N SER A 171 2.38 15.87 7.62
CA SER A 171 3.26 15.31 6.59
C SER A 171 2.82 15.77 5.20
N PRO A 172 3.67 16.52 4.44
CA PRO A 172 3.30 16.97 3.10
C PRO A 172 3.01 15.80 2.15
N ALA A 173 3.77 14.71 2.27
CA ALA A 173 3.60 13.52 1.45
C ALA A 173 2.26 12.82 1.74
N ARG A 174 1.93 12.58 3.01
CA ARG A 174 0.65 11.97 3.41
C ARG A 174 -0.54 12.87 3.13
N MET A 175 -0.41 14.17 3.37
CA MET A 175 -1.51 15.10 3.12
C MET A 175 -1.80 15.22 1.62
N THR A 176 -0.78 15.10 0.75
CA THR A 176 -0.96 14.99 -0.71
C THR A 176 -1.83 13.76 -1.04
N ASP A 177 -1.43 12.55 -0.59
CA ASP A 177 -2.23 11.32 -0.81
C ASP A 177 -3.66 11.43 -0.22
N THR A 178 -3.78 12.06 0.96
CA THR A 178 -5.06 12.22 1.66
C THR A 178 -6.00 13.15 0.90
N LEU A 179 -5.52 14.30 0.44
CA LEU A 179 -6.34 15.25 -0.33
C LEU A 179 -6.66 14.73 -1.74
N GLU A 180 -5.72 14.05 -2.40
CA GLU A 180 -5.98 13.39 -3.69
C GLU A 180 -7.09 12.35 -3.58
N GLY A 181 -7.08 11.51 -2.54
CA GLY A 181 -8.16 10.57 -2.29
C GLY A 181 -9.47 11.25 -1.88
N PHE A 182 -9.40 12.33 -1.10
CA PHE A 182 -10.56 13.07 -0.59
C PHE A 182 -11.31 13.80 -1.71
N TYR A 183 -10.61 14.60 -2.53
CA TYR A 183 -11.17 15.22 -3.74
C TYR A 183 -11.45 14.18 -4.83
N GLY A 184 -10.69 13.08 -4.86
CA GLY A 184 -10.96 11.89 -5.68
C GLY A 184 -12.34 11.28 -5.42
N CYS A 185 -12.78 11.30 -4.17
CA CYS A 185 -14.12 10.91 -3.73
C CYS A 185 -15.18 12.02 -3.88
N GLY A 186 -14.89 13.11 -4.61
CA GLY A 186 -15.81 14.25 -4.80
C GLY A 186 -16.35 14.85 -3.50
N LEU A 187 -15.50 14.88 -2.46
CA LEU A 187 -15.78 15.62 -1.23
C LEU A 187 -15.47 17.11 -1.43
N PRO A 188 -16.12 18.03 -0.69
CA PRO A 188 -16.04 19.46 -0.96
C PRO A 188 -14.62 20.02 -0.84
N PHE A 189 -14.25 20.95 -1.72
CA PHE A 189 -12.99 21.69 -1.62
C PHE A 189 -12.81 22.32 -0.23
N ILE A 190 -11.64 22.13 0.37
CA ILE A 190 -11.22 22.79 1.61
C ILE A 190 -10.25 23.90 1.17
N SER A 191 -10.40 25.11 1.69
CA SER A 191 -9.47 26.19 1.30
C SER A 191 -8.07 25.97 1.91
N PRO A 192 -7.00 26.52 1.30
CA PRO A 192 -5.64 26.42 1.84
C PRO A 192 -5.55 27.04 3.25
N ALA A 193 -6.29 28.13 3.49
CA ALA A 193 -6.43 28.73 4.82
C ALA A 193 -7.10 27.78 5.84
N GLY A 194 -8.08 26.97 5.40
CA GLY A 194 -8.71 25.93 6.23
C GLY A 194 -7.75 24.78 6.55
N ILE A 195 -6.94 24.33 5.58
CA ILE A 195 -5.91 23.32 5.80
C ILE A 195 -4.83 23.84 6.77
N HIS A 196 -4.33 25.06 6.58
CA HIS A 196 -3.38 25.67 7.51
C HIS A 196 -3.96 25.88 8.92
N ALA A 197 -5.22 26.32 9.05
CA ALA A 197 -5.89 26.47 10.34
C ALA A 197 -6.05 25.12 11.06
N LEU A 198 -6.37 24.04 10.33
CA LEU A 198 -6.40 22.67 10.84
C LEU A 198 -5.01 22.24 11.34
N GLN A 199 -3.97 22.44 10.54
CA GLN A 199 -2.59 22.09 10.90
C GLN A 199 -2.11 22.85 12.14
N GLN A 200 -2.34 24.16 12.21
CA GLN A 200 -1.96 24.99 13.37
C GLN A 200 -2.72 24.58 14.65
N THR A 201 -4.02 24.33 14.53
CA THR A 201 -4.86 23.87 15.64
C THR A 201 -4.40 22.50 16.14
N LEU A 202 -4.01 21.61 15.22
CA LEU A 202 -3.48 20.28 15.54
C LEU A 202 -2.13 20.35 16.26
N VAL A 203 -1.22 21.24 15.85
CA VAL A 203 0.05 21.51 16.54
C VAL A 203 -0.21 22.03 17.96
N PHE A 204 -1.07 23.04 18.12
CA PHE A 204 -1.42 23.58 19.43
C PHE A 204 -2.02 22.51 20.35
N ALA A 205 -2.96 21.71 19.82
CA ALA A 205 -3.58 20.62 20.56
C ALA A 205 -2.57 19.52 20.93
N ALA A 206 -1.62 19.18 20.05
CA ALA A 206 -0.57 18.20 20.34
C ALA A 206 0.34 18.66 21.49
N VAL A 207 0.74 19.94 21.49
CA VAL A 207 1.51 20.54 22.59
C VAL A 207 0.70 20.54 23.90
N ALA A 208 -0.54 21.05 23.87
CA ALA A 208 -1.40 21.13 25.05
C ALA A 208 -1.70 19.75 25.68
N VAL A 209 -2.04 18.75 24.86
CA VAL A 209 -2.27 17.37 25.31
C VAL A 209 -1.00 16.76 25.89
N SER A 210 0.17 17.00 25.29
CA SER A 210 1.45 16.50 25.78
C SER A 210 1.82 17.09 27.14
N ILE A 211 1.61 18.40 27.33
CA ILE A 211 1.80 19.08 28.63
C ILE A 211 0.86 18.48 29.69
N LEU A 212 -0.44 18.33 29.39
CA LEU A 212 -1.41 17.76 30.32
C LEU A 212 -1.11 16.29 30.67
N TRP A 213 -0.67 15.50 29.68
CA TRP A 213 -0.28 14.10 29.88
C TRP A 213 0.96 13.98 30.77
N LEU A 214 2.02 14.76 30.49
CA LEU A 214 3.24 14.78 31.29
C LEU A 214 2.98 15.29 32.71
N ALA A 215 2.21 16.36 32.87
CA ALA A 215 1.83 16.89 34.18
C ALA A 215 1.05 15.85 35.00
N ASN A 216 0.12 15.10 34.39
CA ASN A 216 -0.59 14.01 35.06
C ASN A 216 0.34 12.81 35.37
N TYR A 217 1.32 12.51 34.51
CA TYR A 217 2.34 11.49 34.77
C TYR A 217 3.18 11.83 36.01
N VAL A 218 3.74 13.05 36.05
CA VAL A 218 4.51 13.57 37.19
C VAL A 218 3.65 13.62 38.46
N ARG A 219 2.41 14.13 38.37
CA ARG A 219 1.48 14.21 39.51
C ARG A 219 1.21 12.83 40.13
N MET A 220 0.97 11.80 39.30
CA MET A 220 0.78 10.43 39.78
C MET A 220 2.06 9.81 40.36
N TRP A 221 3.24 10.20 39.84
CA TRP A 221 4.51 9.77 40.39
C TRP A 221 4.77 10.32 41.79
N VAL A 222 4.55 11.63 41.97
CA VAL A 222 4.68 12.34 43.25
C VAL A 222 3.64 11.84 44.27
N ALA A 223 2.40 11.61 43.84
CA ALA A 223 1.32 11.10 44.70
C ALA A 223 1.43 9.60 45.05
N GLY A 224 2.58 8.95 44.83
CA GLY A 224 2.81 7.52 45.13
C GLY A 224 2.06 6.50 44.25
N THR A 225 1.05 6.95 43.50
CA THR A 225 0.26 6.14 42.54
C THR A 225 0.98 5.99 41.19
N ARG A 226 2.25 5.59 41.23
CA ARG A 226 3.15 5.58 40.05
C ARG A 226 2.54 4.82 38.86
N GLN A 227 2.50 5.49 37.71
CA GLN A 227 2.21 4.86 36.42
C GLN A 227 3.35 3.94 36.00
N ASN A 228 3.13 3.09 35.01
CA ASN A 228 4.18 2.19 34.54
C ASN A 228 5.28 2.95 33.76
N PRO A 229 6.57 2.88 34.14
CA PRO A 229 7.65 3.57 33.45
C PRO A 229 7.90 3.05 32.02
N VAL A 230 7.60 1.78 31.75
CA VAL A 230 7.73 1.19 30.40
C VAL A 230 6.71 1.79 29.44
N LYS A 231 5.53 2.20 29.93
CA LYS A 231 4.52 2.93 29.14
C LYS A 231 5.05 4.27 28.62
N LEU A 232 5.79 5.01 29.45
CA LEU A 232 6.40 6.28 29.06
C LEU A 232 7.37 6.07 27.91
N ALA A 233 8.28 5.09 28.04
CA ALA A 233 9.23 4.75 26.99
C ALA A 233 8.53 4.30 25.69
N LEU A 234 7.55 3.39 25.78
CA LEU A 234 6.73 2.96 24.65
C LEU A 234 6.06 4.13 23.92
N PHE A 235 5.43 5.06 24.65
CA PHE A 235 4.73 6.16 24.01
C PHE A 235 5.70 7.10 23.29
N ILE A 236 6.85 7.40 23.91
CA ILE A 236 7.89 8.20 23.27
C ILE A 236 8.41 7.51 22.00
N THR A 237 8.77 6.22 22.06
CA THR A 237 9.34 5.53 20.88
C THR A 237 8.30 5.29 19.79
N SER A 238 7.07 4.90 20.11
CA SER A 238 5.99 4.74 19.12
C SER A 238 5.63 6.06 18.44
N VAL A 239 5.51 7.17 19.18
CA VAL A 239 5.18 8.48 18.59
C VAL A 239 6.35 9.02 17.76
N ALA A 240 7.59 8.94 18.27
CA ALA A 240 8.76 9.39 17.54
C ALA A 240 8.98 8.57 16.26
N PHE A 241 8.76 7.24 16.31
CA PHE A 241 8.89 6.38 15.14
C PHE A 241 7.75 6.58 14.14
N TRP A 242 6.49 6.75 14.59
CA TRP A 242 5.39 7.16 13.70
C TRP A 242 5.69 8.49 13.01
N TRP A 243 6.18 9.48 13.75
CA TRP A 243 6.59 10.77 13.19
C TRP A 243 7.69 10.61 12.14
N TYR A 244 8.76 9.88 12.47
CA TYR A 244 9.86 9.57 11.56
C TYR A 244 9.37 8.88 10.28
N CYS A 245 8.56 7.83 10.38
CA CYS A 245 8.03 7.11 9.22
C CYS A 245 7.17 7.98 8.28
N ASN A 246 6.52 9.03 8.78
CA ASN A 246 5.67 9.90 7.96
C ASN A 246 6.33 11.23 7.54
N ASN A 247 7.35 11.70 8.26
CA ASN A 247 7.94 13.04 8.09
C ASN A 247 9.47 13.05 7.97
N GLY A 248 10.16 12.03 8.49
CA GLY A 248 11.62 11.90 8.45
C GLY A 248 12.15 11.00 7.33
N VAL A 249 11.31 10.13 6.76
CA VAL A 249 11.67 9.25 5.63
C VAL A 249 11.22 9.89 4.32
N ALA A 250 12.18 10.22 3.45
CA ALA A 250 11.90 10.91 2.18
C ALA A 250 11.02 10.10 1.21
N ASN A 251 11.15 8.77 1.18
CA ASN A 251 10.30 7.91 0.37
C ASN A 251 9.11 7.39 1.18
N ILE A 252 7.89 7.77 0.79
CA ILE A 252 6.67 7.44 1.53
C ILE A 252 6.39 5.93 1.61
N LEU A 253 6.78 5.14 0.60
CA LEU A 253 6.61 3.68 0.61
C LEU A 253 7.57 3.02 1.61
N ALA A 254 8.81 3.52 1.70
CA ALA A 254 9.76 3.12 2.73
C ALA A 254 9.24 3.48 4.13
N GLY A 255 8.64 4.68 4.28
CA GLY A 255 8.01 5.13 5.52
C GLY A 255 6.85 4.24 5.97
N ILE A 256 5.96 3.84 5.04
CA ILE A 256 4.92 2.84 5.32
C ILE A 256 5.56 1.53 5.77
N ALA A 257 6.44 0.96 4.95
CA ALA A 257 7.03 -0.35 5.22
C ALA A 257 7.77 -0.43 6.57
N LEU A 258 8.49 0.63 6.95
CA LEU A 258 9.11 0.77 8.26
C LEU A 258 8.09 0.71 9.41
N PHE A 259 6.97 1.41 9.28
CA PHE A 259 5.93 1.40 10.32
C PHE A 259 5.18 0.06 10.37
N GLU A 260 4.82 -0.54 9.24
CA GLU A 260 4.16 -1.85 9.19
C GLU A 260 5.04 -2.91 9.88
N VAL A 261 6.34 -3.03 9.57
CA VAL A 261 7.22 -4.01 10.23
C VAL A 261 7.29 -3.80 11.75
N PHE A 262 7.29 -2.55 12.22
CA PHE A 262 7.24 -2.25 13.66
C PHE A 262 5.90 -2.66 14.29
N HIS A 263 4.80 -2.31 13.64
CA HIS A 263 3.45 -2.66 14.03
C HIS A 263 3.28 -4.20 14.11
N ASP A 264 3.78 -4.92 13.11
CA ASP A 264 3.77 -6.39 12.99
C ASP A 264 4.54 -7.07 14.11
N VAL A 265 5.77 -6.63 14.40
CA VAL A 265 6.62 -7.23 15.45
C VAL A 265 5.96 -7.08 16.82
N GLN A 266 5.38 -5.91 17.11
CA GLN A 266 4.59 -5.69 18.31
C GLN A 266 3.35 -6.61 18.33
N TYR A 267 2.57 -6.60 17.25
CA TYR A 267 1.30 -7.32 17.15
C TYR A 267 1.47 -8.83 17.26
N LEU A 268 2.25 -9.44 16.36
CA LEU A 268 2.42 -10.88 16.22
C LEU A 268 3.00 -11.49 17.51
N SER A 269 3.95 -10.81 18.16
CA SER A 269 4.52 -11.30 19.41
C SER A 269 3.51 -11.29 20.56
N LEU A 270 2.71 -10.23 20.71
CA LEU A 270 1.66 -10.17 21.74
C LEU A 270 0.56 -11.20 21.48
N VAL A 271 0.08 -11.32 20.24
CA VAL A 271 -1.01 -12.24 19.87
C VAL A 271 -0.60 -13.71 19.99
N TRP A 272 0.62 -14.06 19.57
CA TRP A 272 1.18 -15.40 19.78
C TRP A 272 1.17 -15.78 21.26
N ILE A 273 1.69 -14.89 22.11
CA ILE A 273 1.81 -15.14 23.56
C ILE A 273 0.44 -15.16 24.24
N TYR A 274 -0.48 -14.28 23.84
CA TYR A 274 -1.87 -14.29 24.32
C TYR A 274 -2.56 -15.62 24.02
N ASN A 275 -2.53 -16.07 22.76
CA ASN A 275 -3.22 -17.29 22.34
C ASN A 275 -2.58 -18.54 22.97
N ARG A 276 -1.25 -18.59 23.05
CA ARG A 276 -0.52 -19.66 23.76
C ARG A 276 -0.87 -19.72 25.23
N ASN A 277 -0.78 -18.61 25.97
CA ASN A 277 -1.15 -18.55 27.39
C ASN A 277 -2.59 -19.01 27.63
N ARG A 278 -3.49 -18.74 26.68
CA ARG A 278 -4.89 -19.14 26.77
C ARG A 278 -5.07 -20.63 26.49
N VAL A 279 -4.42 -21.19 25.45
CA VAL A 279 -4.41 -22.63 25.17
C VAL A 279 -3.84 -23.44 26.35
N GLU A 280 -2.79 -22.93 27.01
CA GLU A 280 -2.18 -23.57 28.18
C GLU A 280 -3.10 -23.56 29.42
N LYS A 281 -3.96 -22.54 29.60
CA LYS A 281 -4.80 -22.36 30.80
C LYS A 281 -6.26 -22.81 30.62
N ASP A 282 -6.82 -22.67 29.43
CA ASP A 282 -8.23 -22.93 29.12
C ASP A 282 -8.37 -24.28 28.42
N ARG A 283 -8.94 -25.27 29.13
CA ARG A 283 -9.15 -26.62 28.60
C ARG A 283 -10.28 -26.70 27.56
N SER A 284 -11.15 -25.69 27.48
CA SER A 284 -12.26 -25.67 26.51
C SER A 284 -11.83 -25.37 25.07
N ILE A 285 -10.62 -24.81 24.89
CA ILE A 285 -10.10 -24.50 23.55
C ILE A 285 -9.77 -25.78 22.78
N GLY A 286 -10.39 -25.90 21.61
CA GLY A 286 -10.39 -27.10 20.76
C GLY A 286 -9.09 -27.40 20.02
N GLY A 287 -9.11 -28.54 19.31
CA GLY A 287 -7.91 -29.20 18.76
C GLY A 287 -7.03 -28.35 17.87
N PHE A 288 -7.58 -27.61 16.90
CA PHE A 288 -6.79 -26.82 15.94
C PHE A 288 -5.99 -25.69 16.61
N MET A 289 -6.65 -24.86 17.43
CA MET A 289 -5.99 -23.81 18.21
C MET A 289 -4.95 -24.40 19.17
N ARG A 290 -5.30 -25.52 19.83
CA ARG A 290 -4.40 -26.23 20.75
C ARG A 290 -3.19 -26.85 20.05
N PHE A 291 -3.35 -27.27 18.79
CA PHE A 291 -2.26 -27.77 17.96
C PHE A 291 -1.31 -26.64 17.55
N ILE A 292 -1.80 -25.55 16.94
CA ILE A 292 -0.96 -24.45 16.45
C ILE A 292 -0.19 -23.76 17.58
N PHE A 293 -0.86 -23.38 18.67
CA PHE A 293 -0.21 -22.63 19.76
C PHE A 293 0.44 -23.51 20.83
N ARG A 294 0.67 -24.81 20.55
CA ARG A 294 1.44 -25.70 21.43
C ARG A 294 2.89 -25.22 21.51
N ARG A 295 3.54 -25.40 22.66
CA ARG A 295 4.95 -25.04 22.88
C ARG A 295 5.90 -25.92 22.03
N SER A 296 6.14 -25.54 20.78
CA SER A 296 7.14 -26.13 19.88
C SER A 296 7.75 -25.07 18.97
N GLY A 297 9.07 -25.14 18.73
CA GLY A 297 9.75 -24.27 17.76
C GLY A 297 9.28 -24.52 16.31
N SER A 298 9.02 -25.78 15.96
CA SER A 298 8.50 -26.13 14.62
C SER A 298 7.12 -25.55 14.32
N LEU A 299 6.30 -25.32 15.36
CA LEU A 299 4.96 -24.74 15.21
C LEU A 299 5.00 -23.20 15.10
N ILE A 300 6.03 -22.55 15.66
CA ILE A 300 6.34 -21.14 15.35
C ILE A 300 6.71 -21.03 13.86
N GLY A 301 7.55 -21.94 13.36
CA GLY A 301 7.89 -22.03 11.93
C GLY A 301 6.66 -22.24 11.05
N LEU A 302 5.75 -23.16 11.41
CA LEU A 302 4.49 -23.37 10.70
C LEU A 302 3.59 -22.13 10.72
N TYR A 303 3.46 -21.46 11.87
CA TYR A 303 2.65 -20.24 12.01
C TYR A 303 3.19 -19.10 11.14
N ILE A 304 4.51 -18.89 11.12
CA ILE A 304 5.18 -17.96 10.20
C ILE A 304 4.93 -18.39 8.75
N GLY A 305 5.08 -19.67 8.41
CA GLY A 305 4.80 -20.19 7.08
C GLY A 305 3.36 -19.95 6.62
N LEU A 306 2.37 -20.06 7.51
CA LEU A 306 0.96 -19.75 7.21
C LEU A 306 0.71 -18.25 7.02
N VAL A 307 1.37 -17.39 7.82
CA VAL A 307 1.37 -15.92 7.64
C VAL A 307 1.95 -15.55 6.26
N PHE A 308 3.07 -16.15 5.89
CA PHE A 308 3.69 -15.95 4.56
C PHE A 308 2.80 -16.47 3.42
N ALA A 309 2.23 -17.67 3.56
CA ALA A 309 1.33 -18.26 2.57
C ALA A 309 0.07 -17.41 2.36
N TYR A 310 -0.54 -16.89 3.44
CA TYR A 310 -1.66 -15.97 3.35
C TYR A 310 -1.28 -14.65 2.66
N GLY A 311 -0.15 -14.06 3.07
CA GLY A 311 0.39 -12.83 2.49
C GLY A 311 0.75 -12.93 1.00
N SER A 312 1.10 -14.12 0.53
CA SER A 312 1.44 -14.37 -0.88
C SER A 312 0.30 -14.02 -1.86
N ILE A 313 -0.95 -13.98 -1.41
CA ILE A 313 -2.11 -13.54 -2.21
C ILE A 313 -1.91 -12.09 -2.70
N GLY A 314 -1.37 -11.21 -1.86
CA GLY A 314 -1.05 -9.83 -2.24
C GLY A 314 0.12 -9.71 -3.19
N TYR A 315 1.12 -10.57 -3.01
CA TYR A 315 2.25 -10.63 -3.92
C TYR A 315 1.82 -11.11 -5.32
N LEU A 316 1.04 -12.20 -5.39
CA LEU A 316 0.47 -12.73 -6.63
C LEU A 316 -0.43 -11.70 -7.33
N ASN A 317 -1.25 -10.94 -6.59
CA ASN A 317 -2.06 -9.85 -7.12
C ASN A 317 -1.22 -8.82 -7.92
N SER A 318 0.01 -8.52 -7.48
CA SER A 318 0.90 -7.59 -8.18
C SER A 318 1.54 -8.15 -9.47
N SER A 319 1.51 -9.47 -9.66
CA SER A 319 2.06 -10.17 -10.83
C SER A 319 1.01 -10.61 -11.85
N ILE A 320 -0.28 -10.41 -11.57
CA ILE A 320 -1.38 -10.83 -12.46
C ILE A 320 -1.73 -9.69 -13.41
N GLY A 321 -1.48 -9.89 -14.72
CA GLY A 321 -1.85 -8.96 -15.79
C GLY A 321 -3.34 -8.96 -16.17
N ILE A 322 -4.16 -9.83 -15.56
CA ILE A 322 -5.60 -9.92 -15.85
C ILE A 322 -6.37 -8.97 -14.94
N GLU A 323 -6.71 -7.78 -15.46
CA GLU A 323 -7.30 -6.67 -14.68
C GLU A 323 -8.50 -7.09 -13.81
N THR A 324 -9.41 -7.92 -14.33
CA THR A 324 -10.57 -8.44 -13.57
C THR A 324 -10.15 -9.18 -12.31
N ILE A 325 -9.11 -10.02 -12.38
CA ILE A 325 -8.58 -10.76 -11.23
C ILE A 325 -7.90 -9.79 -10.27
N THR A 326 -7.12 -8.83 -10.80
CA THR A 326 -6.46 -7.80 -9.99
C THR A 326 -7.46 -6.96 -9.18
N ARG A 327 -8.59 -6.56 -9.79
CA ARG A 327 -9.69 -5.83 -9.13
C ARG A 327 -10.33 -6.67 -8.01
N VAL A 328 -10.64 -7.94 -8.28
CA VAL A 328 -11.23 -8.86 -7.28
C VAL A 328 -10.27 -9.09 -6.11
N LEU A 329 -9.01 -9.44 -6.38
CA LEU A 329 -8.00 -9.70 -5.35
C LEU A 329 -7.73 -8.45 -4.51
N THR A 330 -7.64 -7.26 -5.12
CA THR A 330 -7.48 -6.01 -4.36
C THR A 330 -8.69 -5.75 -3.43
N GLY A 331 -9.91 -6.08 -3.87
CA GLY A 331 -11.10 -6.07 -3.02
C GLY A 331 -11.08 -7.08 -1.87
N VAL A 332 -10.59 -8.30 -2.11
CA VAL A 332 -10.37 -9.32 -1.07
C VAL A 332 -9.36 -8.82 -0.03
N VAL A 333 -8.27 -8.19 -0.46
CA VAL A 333 -7.24 -7.63 0.41
C VAL A 333 -7.77 -6.50 1.29
N ALA A 334 -8.51 -5.55 0.72
CA ALA A 334 -9.16 -4.47 1.47
C ALA A 334 -10.16 -5.01 2.51
N ALA A 335 -10.99 -5.99 2.13
CA ALA A 335 -11.92 -6.65 3.04
C ALA A 335 -11.19 -7.37 4.18
N SER A 336 -10.07 -8.05 3.88
CA SER A 336 -9.21 -8.72 4.86
C SER A 336 -8.67 -7.74 5.90
N GLY A 337 -8.16 -6.57 5.48
CA GLY A 337 -7.66 -5.53 6.40
C GLY A 337 -8.76 -4.96 7.30
N LEU A 338 -9.93 -4.62 6.73
CA LEU A 338 -11.06 -4.12 7.52
C LEU A 338 -11.58 -5.16 8.53
N LEU A 339 -11.57 -6.45 8.17
CA LEU A 339 -11.90 -7.54 9.07
C LEU A 339 -10.86 -7.71 10.18
N HIS A 340 -9.57 -7.63 9.85
CA HIS A 340 -8.50 -7.66 10.83
C HIS A 340 -8.67 -6.54 11.87
N PHE A 341 -8.82 -5.27 11.43
CA PHE A 341 -9.04 -4.13 12.33
C PHE A 341 -10.28 -4.34 13.24
N TYR A 342 -11.33 -4.97 12.72
CA TYR A 342 -12.53 -5.29 13.49
C TYR A 342 -12.32 -6.42 14.52
N TYR A 343 -11.66 -7.52 14.12
CA TYR A 343 -11.45 -8.70 14.96
C TYR A 343 -10.44 -8.44 16.07
N ASP A 344 -9.45 -7.61 15.81
CA ASP A 344 -8.51 -7.10 16.81
C ASP A 344 -9.17 -6.27 17.90
N GLY A 345 -10.29 -5.61 17.57
CA GLY A 345 -11.16 -4.97 18.54
C GLY A 345 -11.68 -5.92 19.64
N PHE A 346 -11.50 -7.25 19.54
CA PHE A 346 -11.78 -8.21 20.61
C PHE A 346 -10.52 -8.61 21.42
N ILE A 347 -9.32 -8.36 20.90
CA ILE A 347 -8.04 -8.56 21.61
C ILE A 347 -7.80 -7.40 22.58
N TRP A 348 -7.99 -6.16 22.13
CA TRP A 348 -7.68 -4.95 22.88
C TRP A 348 -8.69 -4.57 23.98
N LYS A 349 -9.75 -5.37 24.21
CA LYS A 349 -10.75 -5.14 25.26
C LYS A 349 -10.27 -5.59 26.65
N VAL A 350 -9.24 -4.92 27.18
CA VAL A 350 -8.66 -5.14 28.54
C VAL A 350 -9.65 -4.88 29.71
N ARG A 351 -10.93 -4.59 29.41
CA ARG A 351 -12.05 -4.56 30.36
C ARG A 351 -12.74 -5.92 30.55
N GLU A 352 -12.64 -6.83 29.58
CA GLU A 352 -13.27 -8.16 29.63
C GLU A 352 -12.44 -9.13 30.48
N LYS A 353 -13.12 -9.89 31.36
CA LYS A 353 -12.51 -10.79 32.35
C LYS A 353 -11.58 -11.83 31.71
N SER A 354 -12.02 -12.47 30.63
CA SER A 354 -11.25 -13.47 29.87
C SER A 354 -9.97 -12.91 29.24
N THR A 355 -10.06 -11.69 28.69
CA THR A 355 -8.91 -10.97 28.09
C THR A 355 -7.87 -10.65 29.17
N ARG A 356 -8.32 -10.20 30.35
CA ARG A 356 -7.44 -9.93 31.51
C ARG A 356 -6.76 -11.20 32.03
N GLN A 357 -7.51 -12.29 32.20
CA GLN A 357 -6.96 -13.58 32.66
C GLN A 357 -5.88 -14.13 31.73
N SER A 358 -6.08 -14.03 30.40
CA SER A 358 -5.12 -14.48 29.39
C SER A 358 -3.82 -13.66 29.40
N LEU A 359 -3.93 -12.34 29.68
CA LEU A 359 -2.80 -11.41 29.85
C LEU A 359 -2.14 -11.47 31.25
N GLY A 360 -2.67 -12.27 32.18
CA GLY A 360 -2.19 -12.33 33.56
C GLY A 360 -2.45 -11.05 34.36
N LEU A 361 -3.62 -10.44 34.16
CA LEU A 361 -4.09 -9.24 34.85
C LEU A 361 -5.24 -9.60 35.83
N THR A 362 -5.25 -8.99 37.02
CA THR A 362 -6.25 -9.23 38.07
C THR A 362 -7.49 -8.33 37.92
N GLY A 363 -8.65 -8.79 38.43
CA GLY A 363 -9.92 -8.04 38.39
C GLY A 363 -10.59 -7.93 37.01
N GLY A 364 -11.76 -7.29 36.95
CA GLY A 364 -12.56 -7.05 35.73
C GLY A 364 -14.04 -6.77 36.08
N THR A 365 -14.77 -5.99 35.26
CA THR A 365 -16.06 -5.38 35.67
C THR A 365 -17.26 -5.66 34.76
N ALA A 366 -17.18 -6.57 33.78
CA ALA A 366 -18.29 -6.83 32.87
C ALA A 366 -18.36 -8.28 32.38
N ASP A 367 -19.33 -9.01 32.94
CA ASP A 367 -20.31 -9.67 32.07
C ASP A 367 -21.23 -8.57 31.49
N VAL A 368 -21.71 -8.74 30.27
CA VAL A 368 -22.33 -7.62 29.52
C VAL A 368 -23.70 -7.29 30.10
N ASN A 369 -23.87 -6.06 30.59
CA ASN A 369 -25.18 -5.57 31.00
C ASN A 369 -26.12 -5.50 29.78
N VAL A 370 -27.22 -6.24 29.84
CA VAL A 370 -28.19 -6.42 28.74
C VAL A 370 -29.37 -5.44 28.84
N GLY A 371 -29.46 -4.67 29.94
CA GLY A 371 -30.58 -3.76 30.24
C GLY A 371 -30.56 -2.45 29.47
N GLY A 372 -30.75 -2.50 28.15
CA GLY A 372 -30.95 -1.32 27.29
C GLY A 372 -32.20 -1.47 26.43
N PHE A 373 -32.99 -0.41 26.29
CA PHE A 373 -34.22 -0.38 25.48
C PHE A 373 -33.98 -0.71 23.99
N VAL A 374 -32.76 -0.49 23.49
CA VAL A 374 -32.33 -0.84 22.14
C VAL A 374 -31.53 -2.14 22.17
N PRO A 375 -31.87 -3.16 21.34
CA PRO A 375 -31.10 -4.39 21.24
C PRO A 375 -29.62 -4.16 20.95
N GLY A 376 -28.74 -4.90 21.64
CA GLY A 376 -27.28 -4.73 21.52
C GLY A 376 -26.69 -5.02 20.13
N TRP A 377 -27.45 -5.67 19.24
CA TRP A 377 -27.12 -5.79 17.82
C TRP A 377 -27.42 -4.50 17.05
N ALA A 378 -28.56 -3.85 17.30
CA ALA A 378 -28.96 -2.61 16.66
C ALA A 378 -28.05 -1.44 17.07
N LEU A 379 -27.69 -1.35 18.35
CA LEU A 379 -26.70 -0.38 18.85
C LEU A 379 -25.28 -0.62 18.30
N HIS A 380 -24.99 -1.83 17.83
CA HIS A 380 -23.72 -2.13 17.15
C HIS A 380 -23.80 -1.79 15.66
N ALA A 381 -24.90 -2.14 15.00
CA ALA A 381 -25.16 -1.80 13.60
C ALA A 381 -25.16 -0.28 13.39
N SER A 382 -25.78 0.51 14.28
CA SER A 382 -25.78 1.97 14.17
C SER A 382 -24.38 2.59 14.29
N LYS A 383 -23.50 2.01 15.12
CA LYS A 383 -22.09 2.44 15.21
C LYS A 383 -21.33 2.17 13.92
N TRP A 384 -21.56 1.03 13.28
CA TRP A 384 -20.99 0.72 11.97
C TRP A 384 -21.61 1.54 10.84
N ALA A 385 -22.90 1.87 10.93
CA ALA A 385 -23.53 2.79 9.99
C ALA A 385 -22.84 4.16 10.03
N VAL A 386 -22.62 4.72 11.22
CA VAL A 386 -21.94 6.02 11.39
C VAL A 386 -20.44 5.96 11.05
N ALA A 387 -19.72 4.92 11.47
CA ALA A 387 -18.26 4.84 11.32
C ALA A 387 -17.76 4.29 9.97
N PHE A 388 -18.65 3.72 9.15
CA PHE A 388 -18.29 3.08 7.88
C PHE A 388 -19.31 3.35 6.77
N VAL A 389 -20.58 2.97 6.95
CA VAL A 389 -21.56 2.98 5.84
C VAL A 389 -21.89 4.41 5.37
N ILE A 390 -22.14 5.34 6.28
CA ILE A 390 -22.46 6.74 5.96
C ILE A 390 -21.25 7.46 5.31
N PRO A 391 -20.02 7.39 5.86
CA PRO A 391 -18.83 7.90 5.18
C PRO A 391 -18.63 7.30 3.79
N LEU A 392 -18.76 5.97 3.64
CA LEU A 392 -18.60 5.29 2.35
C LEU A 392 -19.65 5.75 1.33
N ALA A 393 -20.92 5.84 1.74
CA ALA A 393 -22.01 6.31 0.89
C ALA A 393 -21.84 7.79 0.51
N ALA A 394 -21.36 8.64 1.41
CA ALA A 394 -21.08 10.05 1.12
C ALA A 394 -19.91 10.24 0.16
N MET A 395 -18.84 9.44 0.30
CA MET A 395 -17.71 9.40 -0.64
C MET A 395 -18.10 8.81 -2.00
N TRP A 396 -18.96 7.78 -2.02
CA TRP A 396 -19.50 7.22 -3.26
C TRP A 396 -20.37 8.24 -4.00
N PHE A 397 -21.32 8.87 -3.29
CA PHE A 397 -22.17 9.92 -3.85
C PHE A 397 -21.35 11.13 -4.33
N GLY A 398 -20.35 11.55 -3.55
CA GLY A 398 -19.39 12.56 -3.96
C GLY A 398 -18.69 12.17 -5.27
N LYS A 399 -18.16 10.95 -5.35
CA LYS A 399 -17.46 10.48 -6.56
C LYS A 399 -18.35 10.44 -7.79
N VAL A 400 -19.58 9.94 -7.66
CA VAL A 400 -20.50 9.78 -8.80
C VAL A 400 -21.05 11.12 -9.30
N TYR A 401 -21.37 12.06 -8.40
CA TYR A 401 -22.12 13.27 -8.75
C TYR A 401 -21.33 14.58 -8.63
N ARG A 402 -20.11 14.57 -8.06
CA ARG A 402 -19.33 15.79 -7.74
C ARG A 402 -17.81 15.66 -7.97
N ALA A 403 -17.31 14.55 -8.51
CA ALA A 403 -15.88 14.43 -8.79
C ALA A 403 -15.46 15.40 -9.90
N ALA A 404 -14.64 16.39 -9.55
CA ALA A 404 -14.02 17.29 -10.52
C ALA A 404 -13.02 16.54 -11.44
N PRO A 405 -12.71 17.08 -12.63
CA PRO A 405 -11.68 16.56 -13.52
C PRO A 405 -10.33 16.33 -12.81
N PRO A 406 -9.49 15.37 -13.27
CA PRO A 406 -8.20 15.07 -12.64
C PRO A 406 -7.29 16.30 -12.46
N ALA A 407 -7.21 17.17 -13.46
CA ALA A 407 -6.40 18.39 -13.38
C ALA A 407 -6.88 19.36 -12.31
N ASP A 408 -8.19 19.62 -12.23
CA ASP A 408 -8.76 20.54 -11.23
C ASP A 408 -8.56 20.00 -9.81
N ARG A 409 -8.76 18.69 -9.60
CA ARG A 409 -8.48 18.03 -8.31
C ARG A 409 -7.02 18.17 -7.90
N SER A 410 -6.06 17.87 -8.78
CA SER A 410 -4.64 18.05 -8.48
C SER A 410 -4.28 19.52 -8.25
N GLY A 411 -4.94 20.45 -8.95
CA GLY A 411 -4.80 21.90 -8.73
C GLY A 411 -5.26 22.33 -7.35
N TYR A 412 -6.36 21.79 -6.84
CA TYR A 412 -6.78 21.98 -5.45
C TYR A 412 -5.72 21.49 -4.45
N VAL A 413 -5.17 20.29 -4.66
CA VAL A 413 -4.11 19.75 -3.77
C VAL A 413 -2.83 20.60 -3.81
N ALA A 414 -2.43 21.10 -4.99
CA ALA A 414 -1.28 22.00 -5.14
C ALA A 414 -1.51 23.37 -4.48
N ALA A 415 -2.74 23.90 -4.55
CA ALA A 415 -3.12 25.14 -3.86
C ALA A 415 -3.14 24.97 -2.32
N ASP A 416 -3.63 23.82 -1.83
CA ASP A 416 -3.70 23.49 -0.41
C ASP A 416 -2.34 23.16 0.21
N LEU A 417 -1.40 22.65 -0.60
CA LEU A 417 -0.07 22.22 -0.19
C LEU A 417 1.03 22.88 -1.05
N PRO A 418 1.18 24.23 -1.01
CA PRO A 418 2.14 24.96 -1.84
C PRO A 418 3.62 24.69 -1.48
N ALA A 419 3.87 23.96 -0.39
CA ALA A 419 5.18 23.46 0.01
C ALA A 419 5.36 21.96 -0.28
N SER A 420 4.49 21.34 -1.10
CA SER A 420 4.59 19.94 -1.54
C SER A 420 5.06 19.88 -2.99
N ALA A 421 6.33 19.53 -3.20
CA ALA A 421 6.87 19.28 -4.54
C ALA A 421 6.08 18.18 -5.28
N ARG A 422 5.53 17.22 -4.54
CA ARG A 422 4.68 16.14 -5.07
C ARG A 422 3.31 16.63 -5.54
N ALA A 423 2.68 17.57 -4.82
CA ALA A 423 1.40 18.13 -5.23
C ALA A 423 1.54 18.93 -6.54
N HIS A 424 2.55 19.81 -6.61
CA HIS A 424 2.91 20.53 -7.84
C HIS A 424 3.27 19.59 -9.00
N PHE A 425 4.05 18.53 -8.75
CA PHE A 425 4.35 17.50 -9.76
C PHE A 425 3.08 16.80 -10.29
N ASN A 426 2.18 16.38 -9.39
CA ASN A 426 0.94 15.70 -9.76
C ASN A 426 -0.04 16.63 -10.50
N TYR A 427 -0.05 17.93 -10.19
CA TYR A 427 -0.81 18.93 -10.96
C TYR A 427 -0.20 19.19 -12.33
N GLY A 428 1.12 19.39 -12.41
CA GLY A 428 1.84 19.52 -13.68
C GLY A 428 1.63 18.33 -14.62
N ALA A 429 1.65 17.10 -14.08
CA ALA A 429 1.36 15.89 -14.85
C ALA A 429 -0.07 15.84 -15.37
N ALA A 430 -1.06 16.26 -14.57
CA ALA A 430 -2.45 16.32 -15.01
C ALA A 430 -2.69 17.42 -16.06
N LEU A 431 -2.01 18.57 -15.94
CA LEU A 431 -2.02 19.65 -16.95
C LEU A 431 -1.37 19.20 -18.27
N GLN A 432 -0.24 18.51 -18.20
CA GLN A 432 0.45 17.94 -19.36
C GLN A 432 -0.44 16.94 -20.10
N GLN A 433 -1.16 16.07 -19.37
CA GLN A 433 -2.08 15.09 -19.95
C GLN A 433 -3.23 15.74 -20.75
N ILE A 434 -3.68 16.94 -20.36
CA ILE A 434 -4.71 17.71 -21.08
C ILE A 434 -4.12 18.78 -22.03
N GLY A 435 -2.84 18.70 -22.35
CA GLY A 435 -2.17 19.56 -23.33
C GLY A 435 -1.84 20.99 -22.86
N ARG A 436 -2.07 21.32 -21.57
CA ARG A 436 -1.77 22.65 -21.00
C ARG A 436 -0.29 22.76 -20.62
N LEU A 437 0.58 22.68 -21.63
CA LEU A 437 2.03 22.52 -21.48
C LEU A 437 2.71 23.68 -20.73
N ASP A 438 2.31 24.93 -20.97
CA ASP A 438 2.89 26.10 -20.29
C ASP A 438 2.61 26.12 -18.79
N GLU A 439 1.41 25.68 -18.40
CA GLU A 439 1.02 25.57 -16.99
C GLU A 439 1.68 24.35 -16.34
N ALA A 440 1.80 23.23 -17.06
CA ALA A 440 2.58 22.08 -16.61
C ALA A 440 4.05 22.46 -16.33
N GLU A 441 4.68 23.23 -17.22
CA GLU A 441 6.04 23.76 -17.03
C GLU A 441 6.13 24.67 -15.79
N LYS A 442 5.15 25.55 -15.58
CA LYS A 442 5.09 26.42 -14.38
C LYS A 442 5.00 25.61 -13.09
N GLU A 443 4.16 24.58 -13.05
CA GLU A 443 3.97 23.73 -11.88
C GLU A 443 5.18 22.80 -11.63
N TYR A 444 5.82 22.27 -12.68
CA TYR A 444 7.09 21.56 -12.53
C TYR A 444 8.21 22.49 -11.99
N ASN A 445 8.28 23.74 -12.44
CA ASN A 445 9.18 24.73 -11.85
C ASN A 445 8.79 25.13 -10.41
N ALA A 446 7.52 25.04 -10.02
CA ALA A 446 7.11 25.14 -8.61
C ALA A 446 7.61 23.94 -7.79
N ALA A 447 7.45 22.72 -8.31
CA ALA A 447 7.98 21.52 -7.67
C ALA A 447 9.51 21.56 -7.48
N LEU A 448 10.28 22.00 -8.48
CA LEU A 448 11.74 22.13 -8.38
C LEU A 448 12.20 23.26 -7.43
N ARG A 449 11.39 24.28 -7.17
CA ARG A 449 11.68 25.28 -6.14
C ARG A 449 11.53 24.72 -4.72
N VAL A 450 10.70 23.69 -4.54
CA VAL A 450 10.50 23.01 -3.25
C VAL A 450 11.50 21.86 -3.08
N ASP A 451 11.69 21.02 -4.11
CA ASP A 451 12.71 19.97 -4.15
C ASP A 451 13.51 20.02 -5.47
N PRO A 452 14.68 20.68 -5.48
CA PRO A 452 15.56 20.76 -6.64
C PRO A 452 16.12 19.41 -7.12
N ASN A 453 15.99 18.35 -6.32
CA ASN A 453 16.54 17.02 -6.61
C ASN A 453 15.43 16.01 -7.00
N TYR A 454 14.19 16.47 -7.24
CA TYR A 454 13.08 15.58 -7.58
C TYR A 454 13.19 15.04 -9.02
N VAL A 455 13.85 13.88 -9.18
CA VAL A 455 14.15 13.22 -10.47
C VAL A 455 12.95 13.16 -11.43
N LYS A 456 11.76 12.81 -10.93
CA LYS A 456 10.54 12.69 -11.76
C LYS A 456 10.11 14.04 -12.37
N VAL A 457 10.33 15.15 -11.66
CA VAL A 457 10.03 16.48 -12.16
C VAL A 457 11.01 16.87 -13.27
N HIS A 458 12.30 16.61 -13.09
CA HIS A 458 13.31 16.84 -14.14
C HIS A 458 12.95 16.09 -15.43
N VAL A 459 12.61 14.80 -15.35
CA VAL A 459 12.19 14.00 -16.52
C VAL A 459 10.93 14.56 -17.17
N ASN A 460 9.87 14.84 -16.41
CA ASN A 460 8.61 15.31 -17.01
C ASN A 460 8.70 16.74 -17.55
N LEU A 461 9.47 17.62 -16.91
CA LEU A 461 9.75 18.95 -17.43
C LEU A 461 10.55 18.87 -18.73
N ALA A 462 11.54 17.97 -18.82
CA ALA A 462 12.24 17.71 -20.07
C ALA A 462 11.29 17.21 -21.17
N LEU A 463 10.34 16.31 -20.85
CA LEU A 463 9.31 15.85 -21.80
C LEU A 463 8.40 17.00 -22.26
N VAL A 464 7.95 17.89 -21.37
CA VAL A 464 7.18 19.09 -21.75
C VAL A 464 7.98 19.99 -22.68
N LEU A 465 9.27 20.20 -22.40
CA LEU A 465 10.17 20.98 -23.25
C LEU A 465 10.38 20.31 -24.62
N VAL A 466 10.45 18.98 -24.69
CA VAL A 466 10.46 18.22 -25.97
C VAL A 466 9.16 18.39 -26.75
N SER A 467 8.00 18.35 -26.09
CA SER A 467 6.71 18.64 -26.73
C SER A 467 6.61 20.07 -27.24
N LYS A 468 7.32 21.02 -26.61
CA LYS A 468 7.46 22.42 -27.04
C LYS A 468 8.64 22.65 -28.02
N SER A 469 9.28 21.59 -28.52
CA SER A 469 10.45 21.63 -29.40
C SER A 469 11.71 22.33 -28.84
N LYS A 470 11.78 22.56 -27.53
CA LYS A 470 12.90 23.18 -26.80
C LYS A 470 13.94 22.14 -26.39
N LEU A 471 14.54 21.46 -27.37
CA LEU A 471 15.37 20.26 -27.15
C LEU A 471 16.64 20.53 -26.32
N ASP A 472 17.33 21.66 -26.55
CA ASP A 472 18.53 22.04 -25.78
C ASP A 472 18.23 22.43 -24.33
N GLU A 473 17.04 22.94 -24.05
CA GLU A 473 16.59 23.18 -22.67
C GLU A 473 16.28 21.85 -21.98
N ALA A 474 15.56 20.95 -22.66
CA ALA A 474 15.24 19.61 -22.16
C ALA A 474 16.48 18.79 -21.78
N LYS A 475 17.59 18.95 -22.54
CA LYS A 475 18.87 18.25 -22.30
C LYS A 475 19.39 18.46 -20.89
N LYS A 476 19.36 19.70 -20.38
CA LYS A 476 19.86 20.07 -19.04
C LYS A 476 19.10 19.32 -17.94
N TYR A 477 17.79 19.17 -18.10
CA TYR A 477 16.94 18.48 -17.13
C TYR A 477 17.15 16.96 -17.18
N TYR A 478 17.31 16.34 -18.35
CA TYR A 478 17.70 14.92 -18.43
C TYR A 478 19.09 14.65 -17.88
N GLU A 479 20.08 15.48 -18.21
CA GLU A 479 21.44 15.37 -17.63
C GLU A 479 21.38 15.46 -16.10
N ARG A 480 20.58 16.38 -15.55
CA ARG A 480 20.37 16.48 -14.11
C ARG A 480 19.66 15.26 -13.53
N ALA A 481 18.66 14.71 -14.21
CA ALA A 481 17.96 13.49 -13.79
C ALA A 481 18.92 12.27 -13.74
N VAL A 482 19.77 12.09 -14.76
CA VAL A 482 20.77 11.01 -14.80
C VAL A 482 21.88 11.21 -13.75
N GLN A 483 22.25 12.44 -13.43
CA GLN A 483 23.18 12.72 -12.31
C GLN A 483 22.57 12.38 -10.95
N LEU A 484 21.27 12.62 -10.78
CA LEU A 484 20.55 12.38 -9.51
C LEU A 484 20.22 10.91 -9.29
N ASP A 485 19.90 10.16 -10.33
CA ASP A 485 19.74 8.70 -10.30
C ASP A 485 20.51 8.04 -11.46
N PRO A 486 21.83 7.79 -11.30
CA PRO A 486 22.66 7.17 -12.33
C PRO A 486 22.25 5.74 -12.69
N SER A 487 21.48 5.08 -11.81
CA SER A 487 21.00 3.70 -11.90
C SER A 487 19.66 3.53 -12.62
N ALA A 488 18.87 4.59 -12.77
CA ALA A 488 17.54 4.49 -13.38
C ALA A 488 17.59 4.29 -14.90
N GLY A 489 17.42 3.04 -15.36
CA GLY A 489 17.37 2.70 -16.79
C GLY A 489 16.26 3.46 -17.55
N GLU A 490 15.09 3.64 -16.94
CA GLU A 490 13.98 4.42 -17.54
C GLU A 490 14.34 5.90 -17.76
N VAL A 491 15.14 6.51 -16.87
CA VAL A 491 15.61 7.90 -17.02
C VAL A 491 16.59 8.00 -18.19
N ARG A 492 17.49 7.01 -18.33
CA ARG A 492 18.45 6.94 -19.46
C ARG A 492 17.78 6.68 -20.79
N SER A 493 16.78 5.81 -20.87
CA SER A 493 15.99 5.60 -22.09
C SER A 493 15.24 6.88 -22.51
N GLY A 494 14.68 7.62 -21.54
CA GLY A 494 14.12 8.95 -21.80
C GLY A 494 15.15 9.95 -22.32
N TYR A 495 16.39 9.94 -21.79
CA TYR A 495 17.46 10.80 -22.29
C TYR A 495 17.94 10.38 -23.68
N ALA A 496 18.05 9.09 -23.96
CA ALA A 496 18.37 8.52 -25.27
C ALA A 496 17.35 8.95 -26.34
N TYR A 497 16.06 8.94 -26.01
CA TYR A 497 15.01 9.47 -26.89
C TYR A 497 15.20 10.97 -27.20
N LEU A 498 15.58 11.80 -26.21
CA LEU A 498 15.93 13.20 -26.50
C LEU A 498 17.18 13.31 -27.39
N LEU A 499 18.21 12.51 -27.14
CA LEU A 499 19.44 12.52 -27.95
C LEU A 499 19.16 12.12 -29.41
N GLU A 500 18.26 11.17 -29.64
CA GLU A 500 17.76 10.82 -30.97
C GLU A 500 17.08 12.03 -31.64
N ARG A 501 16.20 12.75 -30.91
CA ARG A 501 15.53 13.96 -31.40
C ARG A 501 16.49 15.12 -31.68
N LEU A 502 17.64 15.16 -31.01
CA LEU A 502 18.76 16.08 -31.27
C LEU A 502 19.70 15.60 -32.41
N GLY A 503 19.43 14.45 -33.03
CA GLY A 503 20.29 13.85 -34.07
C GLY A 503 21.57 13.17 -33.57
N ARG A 504 21.77 13.08 -32.25
CA ARG A 504 22.99 12.55 -31.59
C ARG A 504 22.90 11.03 -31.44
N ALA A 505 22.88 10.34 -32.58
CA ALA A 505 22.52 8.92 -32.68
C ALA A 505 23.43 7.99 -31.86
N ASP A 506 24.74 8.19 -31.89
CA ASP A 506 25.70 7.31 -31.20
C ASP A 506 25.59 7.42 -29.67
N GLU A 507 25.34 8.64 -29.16
CA GLU A 507 25.09 8.87 -27.74
C GLU A 507 23.73 8.33 -27.30
N ALA A 508 22.70 8.43 -28.15
CA ALA A 508 21.40 7.80 -27.90
C ALA A 508 21.55 6.27 -27.78
N ARG A 509 22.31 5.63 -28.69
CA ARG A 509 22.62 4.20 -28.63
C ARG A 509 23.30 3.83 -27.30
N ALA A 510 24.34 4.56 -26.90
CA ALA A 510 25.06 4.31 -25.65
C ALA A 510 24.15 4.41 -24.41
N GLU A 511 23.23 5.38 -24.37
CA GLU A 511 22.28 5.51 -23.26
C GLU A 511 21.19 4.43 -23.27
N TYR A 512 20.70 3.98 -24.44
CA TYR A 512 19.81 2.81 -24.53
C TYR A 512 20.50 1.52 -24.07
N GLU A 513 21.75 1.28 -24.48
CA GLU A 513 22.55 0.12 -24.06
C GLU A 513 22.82 0.15 -22.54
N ASN A 514 23.07 1.34 -21.97
CA ASN A 514 23.15 1.52 -20.53
C ASN A 514 21.81 1.28 -19.82
N ALA A 515 20.69 1.69 -20.39
CA ALA A 515 19.36 1.49 -19.83
C ALA A 515 19.03 -0.01 -19.66
N ILE A 516 19.20 -0.81 -20.73
CA ILE A 516 18.95 -2.26 -20.66
C ILE A 516 19.95 -2.99 -19.73
N ARG A 517 21.20 -2.52 -19.65
CA ARG A 517 22.23 -3.08 -18.75
C ARG A 517 21.91 -2.83 -17.27
N LEU A 518 21.38 -1.66 -16.93
CA LEU A 518 21.00 -1.28 -15.57
C LEU A 518 19.64 -1.86 -15.14
N SER A 519 18.78 -2.21 -16.09
CA SER A 519 17.43 -2.71 -15.82
C SER A 519 17.07 -3.90 -16.72
N PRO A 520 17.80 -5.04 -16.62
CA PRO A 520 17.66 -6.20 -17.52
C PRO A 520 16.35 -6.98 -17.35
N LYS A 521 15.45 -6.52 -16.48
CA LYS A 521 14.10 -7.06 -16.27
C LYS A 521 12.99 -6.12 -16.77
N SER A 522 13.31 -5.00 -17.44
CA SER A 522 12.31 -4.12 -18.05
C SER A 522 12.16 -4.48 -19.53
N ALA A 523 11.11 -5.23 -19.87
CA ALA A 523 10.74 -5.54 -21.27
C ALA A 523 10.58 -4.26 -22.11
N ARG A 524 10.02 -3.21 -21.48
CA ARG A 524 9.84 -1.89 -22.10
C ARG A 524 11.14 -1.26 -22.57
N LEU A 525 12.25 -1.41 -21.82
CA LEU A 525 13.54 -0.85 -22.22
C LEU A 525 14.11 -1.55 -23.46
N PHE A 526 14.03 -2.88 -23.51
CA PHE A 526 14.39 -3.66 -24.69
C PHE A 526 13.54 -3.27 -25.91
N TYR A 527 12.23 -3.11 -25.73
CA TYR A 527 11.32 -2.62 -26.77
C TYR A 527 11.71 -1.20 -27.26
N THR A 528 11.96 -0.25 -26.36
CA THR A 528 12.36 1.11 -26.78
C THR A 528 13.70 1.15 -27.51
N TYR A 529 14.65 0.30 -27.12
CA TYR A 529 15.92 0.20 -27.85
C TYR A 529 15.76 -0.48 -29.21
N ALA A 530 14.91 -1.52 -29.28
CA ALA A 530 14.57 -2.18 -30.54
C ALA A 530 13.96 -1.20 -31.55
N ALA A 531 12.99 -0.38 -31.14
CA ALA A 531 12.37 0.63 -31.99
C ALA A 531 13.36 1.70 -32.49
N PHE A 532 14.35 2.09 -31.65
CA PHE A 532 15.44 2.96 -32.07
C PHE A 532 16.31 2.30 -33.16
N LEU A 533 16.70 1.03 -32.98
CA LEU A 533 17.50 0.28 -33.95
C LEU A 533 16.76 0.06 -35.27
N ASP A 534 15.46 -0.24 -35.21
CA ASP A 534 14.59 -0.44 -36.37
C ASP A 534 14.50 0.84 -37.22
N LYS A 535 14.29 1.98 -36.55
CA LYS A 535 14.31 3.31 -37.18
C LYS A 535 15.67 3.69 -37.78
N LYS A 536 16.77 3.03 -37.37
CA LYS A 536 18.11 3.16 -37.98
C LYS A 536 18.36 2.19 -39.13
N GLY A 537 17.43 1.26 -39.39
CA GLY A 537 17.58 0.19 -40.38
C GLY A 537 18.42 -0.99 -39.88
N GLU A 538 18.78 -1.03 -38.59
CA GLU A 538 19.51 -2.16 -37.98
C GLU A 538 18.54 -3.31 -37.64
N LEU A 539 17.82 -3.79 -38.65
CA LEU A 539 16.66 -4.68 -38.53
C LEU A 539 16.97 -5.97 -37.75
N ASP A 540 18.14 -6.56 -37.95
CA ASP A 540 18.57 -7.77 -37.23
C ASP A 540 18.83 -7.52 -35.73
N ALA A 541 19.37 -6.34 -35.40
CA ALA A 541 19.57 -5.94 -34.01
C ALA A 541 18.22 -5.60 -33.35
N ALA A 542 17.31 -4.93 -34.06
CA ALA A 542 15.95 -4.66 -33.61
C ALA A 542 15.17 -5.95 -33.32
N ILE A 543 15.14 -6.90 -34.27
CA ILE A 543 14.54 -8.23 -34.11
C ILE A 543 15.11 -8.94 -32.87
N ALA A 544 16.43 -8.87 -32.67
CA ALA A 544 17.06 -9.46 -31.49
C ALA A 544 16.55 -8.81 -30.19
N GLN A 545 16.45 -7.48 -30.12
CA GLN A 545 15.99 -6.77 -28.92
C GLN A 545 14.48 -6.93 -28.66
N TYR A 546 13.61 -6.90 -29.68
CA TYR A 546 12.19 -7.23 -29.51
C TYR A 546 11.99 -8.65 -28.95
N GLN A 547 12.78 -9.62 -29.41
CA GLN A 547 12.77 -10.97 -28.81
C GLN A 547 13.20 -10.98 -27.33
N ARG A 548 14.11 -10.09 -26.89
CA ARG A 548 14.49 -9.98 -25.46
C ARG A 548 13.37 -9.31 -24.66
N ALA A 549 12.67 -8.33 -25.23
CA ALA A 549 11.47 -7.76 -24.62
C ALA A 549 10.43 -8.86 -24.34
N LEU A 550 10.14 -9.71 -25.34
CA LEU A 550 9.18 -10.81 -25.22
C LEU A 550 9.67 -11.99 -24.36
N GLN A 551 10.98 -12.18 -24.18
CA GLN A 551 11.52 -13.12 -23.19
C GLN A 551 11.30 -12.64 -21.74
N VAL A 552 11.20 -11.32 -21.53
CA VAL A 552 10.98 -10.71 -20.21
C VAL A 552 9.49 -10.54 -19.93
N ASP A 553 8.70 -10.09 -20.91
CA ASP A 553 7.24 -10.03 -20.86
C ASP A 553 6.61 -10.59 -22.15
N PRO A 554 6.17 -11.86 -22.13
CA PRO A 554 5.50 -12.50 -23.27
C PRO A 554 4.13 -11.90 -23.64
N ASN A 555 3.58 -10.98 -22.85
CA ASN A 555 2.27 -10.37 -23.12
C ASN A 555 2.37 -8.93 -23.68
N LEU A 556 3.58 -8.47 -24.03
CA LEU A 556 3.80 -7.12 -24.53
C LEU A 556 3.37 -7.00 -26.01
N ALA A 557 2.08 -6.67 -26.22
CA ALA A 557 1.45 -6.58 -27.54
C ALA A 557 2.21 -5.69 -28.54
N ASP A 558 2.74 -4.54 -28.10
CA ASP A 558 3.57 -3.66 -28.93
C ASP A 558 4.83 -4.35 -29.46
N ALA A 559 5.54 -5.11 -28.61
CA ALA A 559 6.73 -5.84 -29.02
C ALA A 559 6.41 -7.01 -29.95
N HIS A 560 5.21 -7.61 -29.85
CA HIS A 560 4.73 -8.59 -30.82
C HIS A 560 4.43 -7.95 -32.18
N SER A 561 3.74 -6.81 -32.21
CA SER A 561 3.41 -6.10 -33.46
C SER A 561 4.67 -5.63 -34.19
N GLU A 562 5.58 -4.92 -33.50
CA GLU A 562 6.79 -4.41 -34.14
C GLU A 562 7.77 -5.53 -34.56
N LEU A 563 7.87 -6.62 -33.79
CA LEU A 563 8.62 -7.80 -34.22
C LEU A 563 8.01 -8.44 -35.48
N ALA A 564 6.68 -8.49 -35.57
CA ALA A 564 6.00 -8.99 -36.77
C ALA A 564 6.25 -8.10 -37.99
N THR A 565 6.19 -6.76 -37.82
CA THR A 565 6.55 -5.78 -38.84
C THR A 565 8.00 -5.93 -39.31
N ALA A 566 8.94 -6.07 -38.37
CA ALA A 566 10.36 -6.24 -38.69
C ALA A 566 10.64 -7.56 -39.43
N LEU A 567 10.00 -8.67 -39.02
CA LEU A 567 10.09 -9.97 -39.70
C LEU A 567 9.44 -9.95 -41.09
N PHE A 568 8.31 -9.26 -41.25
CA PHE A 568 7.64 -9.06 -42.54
C PHE A 568 8.52 -8.27 -43.53
N THR A 569 9.19 -7.22 -43.06
CA THR A 569 10.17 -6.45 -43.83
C THR A 569 11.35 -7.33 -44.25
N LYS A 570 11.82 -8.21 -43.36
CA LYS A 570 12.87 -9.22 -43.66
C LYS A 570 12.40 -10.36 -44.57
N GLY A 571 11.09 -10.55 -44.75
CA GLY A 571 10.48 -11.63 -45.55
C GLY A 571 10.24 -12.95 -44.79
N ASP A 572 10.39 -12.97 -43.47
CA ASP A 572 10.07 -14.13 -42.60
C ASP A 572 8.56 -14.16 -42.30
N LEU A 573 7.76 -14.37 -43.35
CA LEU A 573 6.30 -14.29 -43.32
C LEU A 573 5.65 -15.23 -42.27
N PRO A 574 6.08 -16.51 -42.11
CA PRO A 574 5.45 -17.41 -41.13
C PRO A 574 5.64 -16.96 -39.68
N ARG A 575 6.79 -16.36 -39.34
CA ARG A 575 7.03 -15.83 -37.99
C ARG A 575 6.37 -14.47 -37.78
N ALA A 576 6.22 -13.67 -38.83
CA ALA A 576 5.39 -12.47 -38.78
C ALA A 576 3.91 -12.82 -38.51
N GLU A 577 3.35 -13.82 -39.18
CA GLU A 577 1.96 -14.27 -38.97
C GLU A 577 1.71 -14.67 -37.51
N ALA A 578 2.59 -15.52 -36.96
CA ALA A 578 2.49 -15.96 -35.58
C ALA A 578 2.52 -14.80 -34.56
N HIS A 579 3.34 -13.77 -34.81
CA HIS A 579 3.43 -12.62 -33.91
C HIS A 579 2.31 -11.60 -34.09
N TYR A 580 1.79 -11.36 -35.30
CA TYR A 580 0.57 -10.54 -35.48
C TYR A 580 -0.66 -11.18 -34.84
N LEU A 581 -0.84 -12.51 -34.99
CA LEU A 581 -1.93 -13.25 -34.35
C LEU A 581 -1.89 -13.08 -32.83
N GLU A 582 -0.71 -13.19 -32.22
CA GLU A 582 -0.55 -13.01 -30.78
C GLU A 582 -0.73 -11.54 -30.36
N ALA A 583 -0.25 -10.57 -31.14
CA ALA A 583 -0.47 -9.14 -30.89
C ALA A 583 -1.97 -8.80 -30.88
N ALA A 584 -2.72 -9.29 -31.88
CA ALA A 584 -4.19 -9.10 -31.97
C ALA A 584 -4.95 -9.88 -30.88
N ARG A 585 -4.42 -11.01 -30.39
CA ARG A 585 -4.97 -11.75 -29.24
C ARG A 585 -4.80 -10.97 -27.93
N LEU A 586 -3.67 -10.28 -27.77
CA LEU A 586 -3.32 -9.52 -26.57
C LEU A 586 -4.01 -8.15 -26.51
N ASP A 587 -4.08 -7.42 -27.64
CA ASP A 587 -4.81 -6.16 -27.75
C ASP A 587 -5.73 -6.12 -29.01
N PRO A 588 -6.94 -6.69 -28.92
CA PRO A 588 -7.90 -6.76 -30.03
C PRO A 588 -8.60 -5.42 -30.34
N LYS A 589 -8.07 -4.28 -29.85
CA LYS A 589 -8.62 -2.94 -30.12
C LYS A 589 -7.68 -2.07 -30.95
N ARG A 590 -6.55 -2.61 -31.39
CA ARG A 590 -5.50 -1.91 -32.14
C ARG A 590 -5.71 -2.02 -33.64
N ALA A 591 -6.30 -0.98 -34.22
CA ALA A 591 -6.57 -0.90 -35.66
C ALA A 591 -5.30 -1.06 -36.51
N ASP A 592 -4.16 -0.54 -36.05
CA ASP A 592 -2.85 -0.68 -36.66
C ASP A 592 -2.36 -2.12 -36.76
N ILE A 593 -2.55 -2.92 -35.70
CA ILE A 593 -2.18 -4.36 -35.69
C ILE A 593 -3.01 -5.11 -36.75
N HIS A 594 -4.32 -4.86 -36.81
CA HIS A 594 -5.20 -5.46 -37.81
C HIS A 594 -4.83 -5.02 -39.24
N SER A 595 -4.53 -3.73 -39.46
CA SER A 595 -4.08 -3.22 -40.77
C SER A 595 -2.78 -3.89 -41.23
N ASN A 596 -1.77 -3.95 -40.35
CA ASN A 596 -0.47 -4.54 -40.67
C ASN A 596 -0.56 -6.06 -40.89
N PHE A 597 -1.41 -6.75 -40.12
CA PHE A 597 -1.67 -8.17 -40.34
C PHE A 597 -2.41 -8.42 -41.67
N GLY A 598 -3.37 -7.57 -42.04
CA GLY A 598 -4.00 -7.61 -43.37
C GLY A 598 -2.97 -7.51 -44.50
N SER A 599 -1.98 -6.63 -44.35
CA SER A 599 -0.90 -6.44 -45.34
C SER A 599 0.04 -7.63 -45.47
N LEU A 600 0.31 -8.34 -44.37
CA LEU A 600 0.97 -9.64 -44.42
C LEU A 600 0.14 -10.67 -45.21
N LEU A 601 -1.12 -10.85 -44.83
CA LEU A 601 -2.02 -11.83 -45.45
C LEU A 601 -2.22 -11.57 -46.95
N LEU A 602 -2.29 -10.31 -47.36
CA LEU A 602 -2.38 -9.91 -48.76
C LEU A 602 -1.11 -10.29 -49.55
N ARG A 603 0.08 -10.12 -48.95
CA ARG A 603 1.37 -10.54 -49.56
C ARG A 603 1.50 -12.06 -49.66
N GLU A 604 0.90 -12.81 -48.75
CA GLU A 604 0.78 -14.27 -48.81
C GLU A 604 -0.31 -14.76 -49.78
N GLY A 605 -1.08 -13.86 -50.40
CA GLY A 605 -2.19 -14.20 -51.30
C GLY A 605 -3.48 -14.61 -50.59
N LYS A 606 -3.53 -14.58 -49.25
CA LYS A 606 -4.70 -14.86 -48.40
C LYS A 606 -5.73 -13.71 -48.43
N THR A 607 -6.06 -13.24 -49.64
CA THR A 607 -6.80 -11.98 -49.92
C THR A 607 -8.11 -11.86 -49.14
N SER A 608 -8.92 -12.92 -49.06
CA SER A 608 -10.20 -12.87 -48.33
C SER A 608 -10.01 -12.72 -46.80
N GLN A 609 -8.89 -13.20 -46.24
CA GLN A 609 -8.56 -13.01 -44.82
C GLN A 609 -8.01 -11.59 -44.58
N ALA A 610 -7.21 -11.07 -45.52
CA ALA A 610 -6.72 -9.69 -45.47
C ALA A 610 -7.89 -8.68 -45.44
N ILE A 611 -8.92 -8.89 -46.28
CA ILE A 611 -10.15 -8.07 -46.30
C ILE A 611 -10.80 -8.01 -44.91
N LEU A 612 -10.95 -9.14 -44.22
CA LEU A 612 -11.54 -9.18 -42.87
C LEU A 612 -10.70 -8.40 -41.85
N GLN A 613 -9.37 -8.46 -41.93
CA GLN A 613 -8.49 -7.71 -41.04
C GLN A 613 -8.58 -6.19 -41.30
N TYR A 614 -8.60 -5.75 -42.56
CA TYR A 614 -8.78 -4.32 -42.86
C TYR A 614 -10.18 -3.80 -42.49
N GLU A 615 -11.22 -4.61 -42.65
CA GLU A 615 -12.58 -4.27 -42.21
C GLU A 615 -12.66 -4.12 -40.69
N GLU A 616 -11.99 -4.98 -39.92
CA GLU A 616 -11.89 -4.85 -38.46
C GLU A 616 -11.03 -3.64 -38.04
N ALA A 617 -9.94 -3.37 -38.75
CA ALA A 617 -9.13 -2.17 -38.54
C ALA A 617 -9.96 -0.88 -38.71
N LEU A 618 -10.76 -0.79 -39.77
CA LEU A 618 -11.65 0.35 -40.03
C LEU A 618 -12.88 0.38 -39.11
N ARG A 619 -13.30 -0.76 -38.54
CA ARG A 619 -14.32 -0.81 -37.49
C ARG A 619 -13.80 -0.23 -36.16
N LEU A 620 -12.50 -0.35 -35.91
CA LEU A 620 -11.82 0.17 -34.71
C LEU A 620 -11.41 1.65 -34.89
N ASP A 621 -10.82 2.01 -36.03
CA ASP A 621 -10.55 3.39 -36.44
C ASP A 621 -11.02 3.65 -37.88
N PRO A 622 -12.22 4.25 -38.06
CA PRO A 622 -12.75 4.61 -39.37
C PRO A 622 -11.95 5.67 -40.15
N LYS A 623 -10.89 6.24 -39.57
CA LYS A 623 -10.02 7.24 -40.23
C LYS A 623 -8.67 6.69 -40.66
N LEU A 624 -8.41 5.39 -40.47
CA LEU A 624 -7.15 4.75 -40.83
C LEU A 624 -7.00 4.60 -42.35
N THR A 625 -6.55 5.67 -43.02
CA THR A 625 -6.48 5.78 -44.49
C THR A 625 -5.67 4.67 -45.16
N GLU A 626 -4.63 4.17 -44.50
CA GLU A 626 -3.83 3.04 -45.00
C GLU A 626 -4.66 1.75 -45.07
N ALA A 627 -5.49 1.45 -44.06
CA ALA A 627 -6.37 0.29 -44.09
C ALA A 627 -7.47 0.44 -45.15
N GLU A 628 -7.97 1.67 -45.39
CA GLU A 628 -8.94 1.96 -46.46
C GLU A 628 -8.35 1.69 -47.85
N GLU A 629 -7.14 2.21 -48.12
CA GLU A 629 -6.46 2.00 -49.40
C GLU A 629 -6.11 0.53 -49.61
N ASN A 630 -5.56 -0.14 -48.60
CA ASN A 630 -5.20 -1.55 -48.69
C ASN A 630 -6.45 -2.46 -48.84
N LEU A 631 -7.57 -2.13 -48.20
CA LEU A 631 -8.86 -2.79 -48.43
C LEU A 631 -9.36 -2.60 -49.87
N ARG A 632 -9.22 -1.40 -50.43
CA ARG A 632 -9.56 -1.11 -51.83
C ARG A 632 -8.75 -1.96 -52.80
N VAL A 633 -7.44 -2.07 -52.57
CA VAL A 633 -6.52 -2.93 -53.34
C VAL A 633 -6.91 -4.40 -53.21
N ALA A 634 -7.13 -4.90 -51.98
CA ALA A 634 -7.49 -6.30 -51.73
C ALA A 634 -8.84 -6.70 -52.35
N ARG A 635 -9.86 -5.83 -52.29
CA ARG A 635 -11.15 -6.07 -52.98
C ARG A 635 -11.01 -6.06 -54.50
N ALA A 636 -10.13 -5.21 -55.05
CA ALA A 636 -9.84 -5.17 -56.48
C ALA A 636 -9.09 -6.42 -56.98
N SER A 637 -8.26 -7.06 -56.16
CA SER A 637 -7.64 -8.35 -56.50
C SER A 637 -8.62 -9.54 -56.35
N ASP A 638 -9.47 -9.55 -55.32
CA ASP A 638 -10.49 -10.60 -55.10
C ASP A 638 -11.50 -10.69 -56.27
N THR A 639 -11.93 -9.53 -56.80
CA THR A 639 -12.82 -9.47 -57.97
C THR A 639 -12.18 -9.98 -59.27
N ARG A 640 -10.86 -9.84 -59.47
CA ARG A 640 -10.16 -10.40 -60.65
C ARG A 640 -10.08 -11.93 -60.59
N PHE A 641 -9.96 -12.52 -59.40
CA PHE A 641 -9.97 -13.97 -59.21
C PHE A 641 -11.36 -14.58 -59.42
N LYS A 642 -12.43 -13.92 -58.93
CA LYS A 642 -13.82 -14.38 -59.17
C LYS A 642 -14.24 -14.37 -60.64
N ALA A 643 -13.56 -13.59 -61.50
CA ALA A 643 -13.80 -13.57 -62.94
C ALA A 643 -13.13 -14.71 -63.74
N HIS A 644 -12.26 -15.52 -63.10
CA HIS A 644 -11.45 -16.56 -63.77
C HIS A 644 -11.65 -17.99 -63.23
N ALA A 645 -12.66 -18.23 -62.40
CA ALA A 645 -13.06 -19.59 -62.04
C ALA A 645 -13.69 -20.29 -63.27
N PRO A 646 -13.15 -21.42 -63.76
CA PRO A 646 -13.81 -22.20 -64.81
C PRO A 646 -15.15 -22.74 -64.29
N LYS A 647 -16.18 -22.71 -65.15
CA LYS A 647 -17.52 -23.23 -64.88
C LYS A 647 -17.56 -24.76 -64.94
#